data_AF-A0A3D5CQX7-F1
#
_entry.id   AF-A0A3D5CQX7-F1
#
_cell.length_a   1.000
_cell.length_b   1.000
_cell.length_c   1.000
_cell.angle_alpha   90.00
_cell.angle_beta   90.00
_cell.angle_gamma   90.00
#
_symmetry.space_group_name_H-M   'P 1'
#
loop_
_entity.id
_entity.type
_entity.pdbx_description
1 polymer ?
#
loop_
_entity_poly.entity_id
_entity_poly.type
_entity_poly.pdbx_seq_one_letter_code
_entity_poly.pdbx_strand_id
1 'polypeptide(L)'
;MKKYKLIILACSLLYSVTARELPGLDNSSSSGWSRFLTKSAALDQYSLINIGNMEYWVAEDGASCHTAEGGSGGIYPRSTAGAIYLDGILVGGYQGGALKVSGQIYRTGTVKGYIGANGLTAGDDVRIYRIRKDWATLTPAMVRQETAEYFEISIGSVTDADMQVVLDNYATDWAAWPTHLGAPFYDLDSDGVYEPADGETPGTANADQVLWFVCSDADPTTTADLYGTEPMNIEMQMTLWGYNQPGAGLGQITFKQTRIINRSTTDITDAYISQWSDPDLGDYGNDLVGVDTTLSLMYAYNGEVEDAQYAAFGLAPAAIGYDFFAGPIVESPGDTAIFDLKKRPGWKNLPASSFGYFSAGGTYSDPGPYGNVEAAREYYNLMRGYAPIDDLDNPTAWVDDNGNATIFPYAGDPVTGTGHLDSSPGDRRMLINSGPFTLAAGDTQDVVEAVIGGLGDSQLSSITDMKFTDQVAQALFDDLFQSVPSAPAAPNVSVTTTEESVVLNWGDDLNAILATEYNPVAGYEFEGYNVYQLPTATSALSDAVKVATFDLENGVTEILGNVFLPEYGTQVSIPVQNGLDVGVRRYFVVEQDYTTGKPLYAGSEYYFAVTAYNYNPEPDLIEDKALESAHATLAVVVQPPPPGSRYELPAGSALTFTKSGGNSDGLIDGVVVDPGKVTGDTYTIGFAVSPDPDWTEPIWYMENSAGTKVLDDQAQLGDLSDYDDQLVVDGLKVKVSGPPVGINPYRAGVAYGDGSATSATYLAGWDFTGDRWISGTDWGAGTGRLFGGLSNGYEFFGSDLDEGTDYFDVRMDWAGCETCDGTETTAEERMAKSMAEGQPWSKAVRYNRSAGYSVSDTLAWVPWIAYNTETDPPTPVKCAIVEDGSGSLNFLWDMGWNSLQDGFEGYGGREYTFILADEYGVDADGNLLENPDYSSYTDGTLDGTYNNSMYAFWPAPRGSRGYLHAAFTFSIFASNVNVIGEDAWTVTAPAITTTAADKAADYAMMNVYPNPYYANNSQEQNRFDNFVTFTHMPPVATVRIFSIDGTLVRKLDKNDTEQFLKWDLRNSSDLPVASGPYVAYVEADDMDGSKTLKLYVVQRNQLVQYY
;
A
#
# COMPACT_ATOMS: atom_id res chain seq x y z
N MET A 1 -18.57 19.44 -15.18
CA MET A 1 -17.19 19.74 -15.62
C MET A 1 -16.98 21.24 -15.82
N LYS A 2 -15.83 21.76 -15.33
CA LYS A 2 -15.34 23.16 -15.44
C LYS A 2 -16.13 24.24 -14.66
N LYS A 3 -16.03 24.24 -13.31
CA LYS A 3 -16.11 25.47 -12.47
C LYS A 3 -15.78 25.34 -10.96
N TYR A 4 -15.10 24.28 -10.50
CA TYR A 4 -14.76 24.10 -9.07
C TYR A 4 -13.25 23.96 -8.78
N LYS A 5 -12.36 24.52 -9.60
CA LYS A 5 -10.89 24.53 -9.37
C LYS A 5 -10.34 25.85 -8.77
N LEU A 6 -11.18 26.78 -8.33
CA LEU A 6 -10.76 28.14 -7.92
C LEU A 6 -11.03 28.53 -6.46
N ILE A 7 -11.53 27.62 -5.62
CA ILE A 7 -11.83 27.91 -4.20
C ILE A 7 -10.76 27.36 -3.24
N ILE A 8 -9.95 26.38 -3.66
CA ILE A 8 -8.88 25.81 -2.82
C ILE A 8 -7.62 26.69 -2.81
N LEU A 9 -7.39 27.52 -3.83
CA LEU A 9 -6.24 28.44 -3.88
C LEU A 9 -6.43 29.75 -3.08
N ALA A 10 -7.66 30.05 -2.63
CA ALA A 10 -7.99 31.33 -1.99
C ALA A 10 -7.91 31.30 -0.45
N CYS A 11 -7.86 30.12 0.18
CA CYS A 11 -7.79 29.99 1.64
C CYS A 11 -6.34 29.90 2.18
N SER A 12 -5.37 29.52 1.36
CA SER A 12 -3.93 29.45 1.72
C SER A 12 -3.20 30.80 1.63
N LEU A 13 -3.76 31.79 0.93
CA LEU A 13 -3.16 33.12 0.73
C LEU A 13 -3.55 34.17 1.80
N LEU A 14 -4.41 33.84 2.77
CA LEU A 14 -4.90 34.79 3.78
C LEU A 14 -4.16 34.75 5.13
N TYR A 15 -3.19 33.84 5.32
CA TYR A 15 -2.37 33.78 6.54
C TYR A 15 -0.98 34.44 6.42
N SER A 16 -0.57 34.88 5.22
CA SER A 16 0.78 35.44 4.99
C SER A 16 0.86 36.98 4.99
N VAL A 17 -0.22 37.71 5.36
CA VAL A 17 -0.24 39.19 5.30
C VAL A 17 -0.76 39.85 6.58
N THR A 18 -0.15 39.57 7.74
CA THR A 18 -0.07 40.54 8.85
C THR A 18 1.19 40.31 9.70
N ALA A 19 2.36 40.59 9.15
CA ALA A 19 3.57 40.82 9.95
C ALA A 19 4.33 42.00 9.37
N ARG A 20 3.82 43.21 9.61
CA ARG A 20 4.55 44.44 9.31
C ARG A 20 4.49 45.41 10.47
N GLU A 21 5.67 45.57 11.08
CA GLU A 21 6.17 46.70 11.85
C GLU A 21 5.49 47.01 13.20
N LEU A 22 6.12 46.56 14.28
CA LEU A 22 6.21 47.33 15.53
C LEU A 22 7.70 47.60 15.84
N PRO A 23 8.12 48.86 15.96
CA PRO A 23 9.51 49.20 16.23
C PRO A 23 9.81 49.22 17.74
N GLY A 24 10.87 48.50 18.12
CA GLY A 24 11.62 48.70 19.36
C GLY A 24 11.25 47.77 20.49
N LEU A 25 12.07 46.73 20.71
CA LEU A 25 12.35 46.11 22.01
C LEU A 25 13.73 45.42 21.95
N ASP A 26 14.47 45.56 23.03
CA ASP A 26 15.91 45.34 23.19
C ASP A 26 16.34 43.86 23.12
N ASN A 27 17.55 43.63 22.61
CA ASN A 27 18.03 42.35 22.09
C ASN A 27 18.76 41.48 23.16
N SER A 28 18.09 41.16 24.28
CA SER A 28 18.69 40.26 25.28
C SER A 28 17.68 39.51 26.15
N SER A 29 16.93 38.56 25.57
CA SER A 29 16.41 37.41 26.30
C SER A 29 15.92 36.34 25.33
N SER A 30 16.54 35.17 25.35
CA SER A 30 16.13 33.96 24.66
C SER A 30 14.82 33.41 25.26
N SER A 31 13.69 33.67 24.60
CA SER A 31 12.42 32.97 24.82
C SER A 31 11.95 32.40 23.49
N GLY A 32 11.49 31.14 23.49
CA GLY A 32 11.28 30.23 22.35
C GLY A 32 10.24 30.62 21.29
N TRP A 33 10.11 31.91 20.96
CA TRP A 33 9.29 32.41 19.85
C TRP A 33 10.13 32.81 18.62
N SER A 34 11.48 32.81 18.72
CA SER A 34 12.38 33.14 17.61
C SER A 34 12.78 31.94 16.73
N ARG A 35 12.25 30.74 16.99
CA ARG A 35 12.47 29.56 16.13
C ARG A 35 11.58 29.53 14.89
N PHE A 36 10.60 30.43 14.79
CA PHE A 36 9.55 30.36 13.77
C PHE A 36 9.92 30.92 12.38
N LEU A 37 11.19 31.22 12.07
CA LEU A 37 11.53 31.74 10.73
C LEU A 37 12.99 31.54 10.26
N THR A 38 13.79 30.66 10.88
CA THR A 38 15.18 30.45 10.43
C THR A 38 15.66 29.03 10.71
N LYS A 39 16.19 28.38 9.66
CA LYS A 39 17.18 27.28 9.74
C LYS A 39 18.23 27.69 10.79
N SER A 40 18.57 26.80 11.72
CA SER A 40 19.62 27.13 12.69
C SER A 40 20.91 27.42 11.91
N ALA A 41 21.75 28.37 12.37
CA ALA A 41 22.92 28.79 11.59
C ALA A 41 23.93 27.66 11.29
N ALA A 42 23.87 26.53 12.02
CA ALA A 42 24.64 25.31 11.72
C ALA A 42 23.94 24.43 10.66
N LEU A 43 22.61 24.34 10.71
CA LEU A 43 21.81 23.54 9.76
C LEU A 43 21.67 24.21 8.39
N ASP A 44 22.06 25.48 8.22
CA ASP A 44 22.13 26.13 6.91
C ASP A 44 23.13 25.44 5.97
N GLN A 45 24.19 24.86 6.54
CA GLN A 45 25.36 24.35 5.83
C GLN A 45 25.34 22.82 5.64
N TYR A 46 24.52 22.10 6.40
CA TYR A 46 24.46 20.63 6.41
C TYR A 46 23.07 20.10 6.10
N SER A 47 23.01 18.89 5.57
CA SER A 47 21.80 18.08 5.41
C SER A 47 22.21 16.61 5.28
N LEU A 48 21.24 15.70 5.16
CA LEU A 48 21.50 14.28 4.99
C LEU A 48 20.49 13.59 4.08
N ILE A 49 20.92 12.50 3.46
CA ILE A 49 20.03 11.42 3.02
C ILE A 49 19.79 10.53 4.24
N ASN A 50 18.53 10.26 4.57
CA ASN A 50 18.12 9.42 5.70
C ASN A 50 16.84 8.65 5.33
N ILE A 51 16.96 7.86 4.28
CA ILE A 51 15.90 6.99 3.76
C ILE A 51 16.45 5.56 3.64
N GLY A 52 15.59 4.56 3.83
CA GLY A 52 16.05 3.18 4.01
C GLY A 52 16.86 3.04 5.31
N ASN A 53 18.03 2.40 5.21
CA ASN A 53 18.91 2.02 6.32
C ASN A 53 20.21 2.84 6.38
N MET A 54 20.35 3.93 5.62
CA MET A 54 21.53 4.80 5.64
C MET A 54 21.20 6.17 6.22
N GLU A 55 22.10 6.73 7.02
CA GLU A 55 22.22 8.18 7.20
C GLU A 55 23.53 8.63 6.54
N TYR A 56 23.43 9.52 5.56
CA TYR A 56 24.57 10.01 4.80
C TYR A 56 24.55 11.55 4.79
N TRP A 57 25.37 12.13 5.66
CA TRP A 57 25.49 13.56 5.84
C TRP A 57 26.30 14.23 4.72
N VAL A 58 25.93 15.46 4.39
CA VAL A 58 26.59 16.28 3.38
C VAL A 58 26.65 17.74 3.84
N ALA A 59 27.75 18.41 3.52
CA ALA A 59 27.95 19.83 3.72
C ALA A 59 27.90 20.59 2.38
N GLU A 60 27.57 21.89 2.44
CA GLU A 60 27.39 22.72 1.24
C GLU A 60 28.68 22.98 0.45
N ASP A 61 29.84 22.69 1.06
CA ASP A 61 31.15 22.72 0.42
C ASP A 61 31.49 21.39 -0.29
N GLY A 62 30.68 20.35 -0.14
CA GLY A 62 30.84 19.03 -0.74
C GLY A 62 31.51 17.98 0.14
N ALA A 63 31.95 18.32 1.35
CA ALA A 63 32.37 17.31 2.30
C ALA A 63 31.17 16.46 2.72
N SER A 64 31.36 15.15 2.86
CA SER A 64 30.27 14.22 3.17
C SER A 64 30.67 13.19 4.22
N CYS A 65 29.68 12.49 4.76
CA CYS A 65 29.81 11.58 5.90
C CYS A 65 30.36 12.20 7.19
N HIS A 66 30.18 13.52 7.42
CA HIS A 66 30.59 14.18 8.67
C HIS A 66 29.47 15.08 9.19
N THR A 67 29.11 14.93 10.47
CA THR A 67 27.95 15.62 11.04
C THR A 67 28.26 17.06 11.41
N ALA A 68 27.22 17.87 11.63
CA ALA A 68 27.39 19.28 12.00
C ALA A 68 28.04 19.43 13.38
N GLU A 69 27.85 18.47 14.28
CA GLU A 69 28.51 18.40 15.60
C GLU A 69 29.94 17.82 15.54
N GLY A 70 30.40 17.39 14.37
CA GLY A 70 31.78 16.97 14.11
C GLY A 70 32.07 15.48 14.30
N GLY A 71 31.04 14.63 14.31
CA GLY A 71 31.15 13.17 14.39
C GLY A 71 31.03 12.47 13.04
N SER A 72 31.04 11.14 13.06
CA SER A 72 30.79 10.29 11.88
C SER A 72 29.38 10.51 11.35
N GLY A 73 29.27 10.81 10.07
CA GLY A 73 28.02 11.11 9.36
C GLY A 73 27.66 10.13 8.26
N GLY A 74 28.43 9.05 8.07
CA GLY A 74 27.92 7.85 7.40
C GLY A 74 27.54 6.83 8.46
N ILE A 75 26.26 6.73 8.81
CA ILE A 75 25.75 5.84 9.88
C ILE A 75 25.03 4.67 9.22
N TYR A 76 25.47 3.46 9.55
CA TYR A 76 24.89 2.23 9.03
C TYR A 76 24.97 1.08 10.05
N PRO A 77 23.85 0.38 10.32
CA PRO A 77 22.49 0.75 9.95
C PRO A 77 22.06 2.11 10.53
N ARG A 78 21.11 2.77 9.89
CA ARG A 78 20.52 4.04 10.31
C ARG A 78 20.24 4.06 11.82
N SER A 79 20.62 5.15 12.46
CA SER A 79 20.47 5.41 13.90
C SER A 79 21.21 4.44 14.84
N THR A 80 22.26 3.76 14.35
CA THR A 80 23.09 2.85 15.16
C THR A 80 24.52 3.36 15.36
N ALA A 81 25.49 2.84 14.62
CA ALA A 81 26.91 3.14 14.72
C ALA A 81 27.44 3.82 13.46
N GLY A 82 28.51 4.62 13.61
CA GLY A 82 29.23 5.19 12.49
C GLY A 82 29.89 4.09 11.67
N ALA A 83 29.77 4.18 10.35
CA ALA A 83 30.46 3.34 9.37
C ALA A 83 31.48 4.15 8.55
N ILE A 84 31.27 5.46 8.41
CA ILE A 84 32.13 6.37 7.66
C ILE A 84 32.26 7.67 8.44
N TYR A 85 33.49 8.10 8.70
CA TYR A 85 33.78 9.34 9.42
C TYR A 85 33.78 10.58 8.53
N LEU A 86 34.28 10.45 7.31
CA LEU A 86 34.33 11.50 6.31
C LEU A 86 34.59 10.88 4.94
N ASP A 87 33.97 11.38 3.89
CA ASP A 87 34.27 11.02 2.51
C ASP A 87 34.14 12.23 1.59
N GLY A 88 34.54 12.05 0.32
CA GLY A 88 34.48 13.14 -0.65
C GLY A 88 35.11 12.79 -2.00
N ILE A 89 34.97 13.71 -2.95
CA ILE A 89 35.51 13.57 -4.30
C ILE A 89 36.79 14.40 -4.43
N LEU A 90 37.85 13.78 -4.96
CA LEU A 90 39.08 14.45 -5.35
C LEU A 90 39.23 14.46 -6.88
N VAL A 91 39.77 15.57 -7.40
CA VAL A 91 40.16 15.72 -8.80
C VAL A 91 41.62 16.14 -8.85
N GLY A 92 42.45 15.40 -9.57
CA GLY A 92 43.87 15.69 -9.73
C GLY A 92 44.32 15.61 -11.18
N GLY A 93 45.19 16.52 -11.61
CA GLY A 93 45.73 16.52 -12.97
C GLY A 93 46.60 17.74 -13.28
N TYR A 94 47.10 17.82 -14.51
CA TYR A 94 47.94 18.92 -14.97
C TYR A 94 47.10 19.98 -15.68
N GLN A 95 47.17 21.22 -15.19
CA GLN A 95 46.53 22.38 -15.81
C GLN A 95 47.57 23.45 -16.09
N GLY A 96 47.74 23.82 -17.37
CA GLY A 96 48.77 24.78 -17.77
C GLY A 96 50.21 24.32 -17.45
N GLY A 97 50.44 23.01 -17.33
CA GLY A 97 51.73 22.41 -17.00
C GLY A 97 52.05 22.32 -15.50
N ALA A 98 51.17 22.81 -14.62
CA ALA A 98 51.29 22.64 -13.18
C ALA A 98 50.35 21.52 -12.70
N LEU A 99 50.85 20.65 -11.81
CA LEU A 99 50.00 19.69 -11.11
C LEU A 99 49.09 20.45 -10.14
N LYS A 100 47.81 20.11 -10.17
CA LYS A 100 46.82 20.58 -9.20
C LYS A 100 46.00 19.39 -8.71
N VAL A 101 45.65 19.42 -7.43
CA VAL A 101 44.73 18.48 -6.80
C VAL A 101 43.80 19.29 -5.92
N SER A 102 42.51 19.06 -6.06
CA SER A 102 41.46 19.76 -5.32
C SER A 102 40.29 18.79 -5.04
N GLY A 103 39.36 19.17 -4.18
CA GLY A 103 38.21 18.35 -3.81
C GLY A 103 37.94 18.36 -2.30
N GLN A 104 37.35 17.29 -1.77
CA GLN A 104 36.90 17.20 -0.39
C GLN A 104 37.55 16.05 0.38
N ILE A 105 38.22 16.41 1.48
CA ILE A 105 38.78 15.53 2.52
C ILE A 105 38.72 16.32 3.86
N TYR A 106 39.56 16.01 4.85
CA TYR A 106 39.62 16.76 6.12
C TYR A 106 39.80 18.29 5.98
N ARG A 107 40.46 18.73 4.91
CA ARG A 107 40.43 20.11 4.46
C ARG A 107 39.68 20.15 3.13
N THR A 108 38.63 20.95 3.05
CA THR A 108 37.87 21.09 1.81
C THR A 108 38.53 22.14 0.92
N GLY A 109 38.86 21.76 -0.32
CA GLY A 109 39.33 22.69 -1.36
C GLY A 109 38.19 23.42 -2.05
N THR A 110 37.00 22.83 -2.05
CA THR A 110 35.76 23.42 -2.57
C THR A 110 35.05 24.29 -1.54
N VAL A 111 34.20 25.19 -2.03
CA VAL A 111 33.30 26.05 -1.27
C VAL A 111 31.91 26.03 -1.91
N LYS A 112 30.88 26.35 -1.13
CA LYS A 112 29.53 26.62 -1.62
C LYS A 112 29.55 27.59 -2.80
N GLY A 113 28.95 27.22 -3.93
CA GLY A 113 28.87 28.10 -5.09
C GLY A 113 29.18 27.45 -6.42
N TYR A 114 28.62 28.02 -7.48
CA TYR A 114 28.95 27.70 -8.87
C TYR A 114 29.85 28.78 -9.48
N ILE A 115 30.48 28.50 -10.62
CA ILE A 115 31.38 29.44 -11.29
C ILE A 115 30.62 30.13 -12.42
N GLY A 116 30.15 31.35 -12.12
CA GLY A 116 29.46 32.21 -13.08
C GLY A 116 30.41 33.05 -13.94
N ALA A 117 29.84 33.90 -14.80
CA ALA A 117 30.61 34.76 -15.71
C ALA A 117 31.58 35.74 -15.00
N ASN A 118 31.33 36.03 -13.72
CA ASN A 118 32.16 36.92 -12.90
C ASN A 118 32.96 36.17 -11.80
N GLY A 119 33.08 34.84 -11.90
CA GLY A 119 33.72 33.99 -10.89
C GLY A 119 32.72 33.30 -9.95
N LEU A 120 33.21 32.89 -8.77
CA LEU A 120 32.41 32.22 -7.74
C LEU A 120 31.14 33.00 -7.41
N THR A 121 30.00 32.31 -7.46
CA THR A 121 28.68 32.86 -7.11
C THR A 121 28.03 32.00 -6.03
N ALA A 122 27.65 32.62 -4.92
CA ALA A 122 27.03 31.97 -3.75
C ALA A 122 25.89 32.83 -3.21
N GLY A 123 24.73 32.80 -3.90
CA GLY A 123 23.49 33.47 -3.48
C GLY A 123 22.64 32.62 -2.54
N ASP A 124 21.47 33.13 -2.13
CA ASP A 124 20.52 32.41 -1.27
C ASP A 124 19.93 31.16 -1.96
N ASP A 125 19.88 31.16 -3.29
CA ASP A 125 19.43 30.04 -4.12
C ASP A 125 20.49 28.94 -4.28
N VAL A 126 21.74 29.23 -3.90
CA VAL A 126 22.79 28.22 -3.77
C VAL A 126 22.75 27.71 -2.35
N ARG A 127 22.34 26.47 -2.15
CA ARG A 127 22.29 25.78 -0.86
C ARG A 127 22.03 24.30 -1.11
N ILE A 128 21.97 23.51 -0.05
CA ILE A 128 21.50 22.14 -0.13
C ILE A 128 19.97 22.14 -0.23
N TYR A 129 19.45 21.38 -1.20
CA TYR A 129 18.03 21.08 -1.39
C TYR A 129 17.80 19.61 -1.11
N ARG A 130 16.84 19.28 -0.25
CA ARG A 130 16.46 17.92 0.13
C ARG A 130 14.96 17.75 -0.09
N ILE A 131 14.59 16.87 -1.00
CA ILE A 131 13.21 16.55 -1.34
C ILE A 131 12.91 15.09 -1.04
N ARG A 132 11.64 14.80 -0.76
CA ARG A 132 11.12 13.46 -0.53
C ARG A 132 9.73 13.35 -1.15
N LYS A 133 9.40 12.32 -1.93
CA LYS A 133 8.14 12.24 -2.70
C LYS A 133 6.88 12.24 -1.82
N ASP A 134 6.93 11.51 -0.70
CA ASP A 134 5.84 11.31 0.26
C ASP A 134 5.89 12.28 1.44
N TRP A 135 6.65 13.38 1.37
CA TRP A 135 6.85 14.31 2.50
C TRP A 135 5.54 14.82 3.12
N ALA A 136 4.51 15.04 2.29
CA ALA A 136 3.21 15.56 2.71
C ALA A 136 2.33 14.51 3.41
N THR A 137 2.69 13.23 3.28
CA THR A 137 1.95 12.09 3.83
C THR A 137 2.74 11.34 4.90
N LEU A 138 3.89 11.87 5.32
CA LEU A 138 4.68 11.27 6.40
C LEU A 138 3.91 11.26 7.72
N THR A 139 4.06 10.17 8.46
CA THR A 139 3.44 10.05 9.77
C THR A 139 4.24 10.79 10.84
N PRO A 140 3.60 11.20 11.95
CA PRO A 140 4.32 11.86 13.04
C PRO A 140 5.52 11.07 13.56
N ALA A 141 5.48 9.73 13.59
CA ALA A 141 6.61 8.90 14.02
C ALA A 141 7.78 8.96 13.02
N MET A 142 7.50 8.85 11.73
CA MET A 142 8.52 8.94 10.67
C MET A 142 9.19 10.32 10.68
N VAL A 143 8.39 11.39 10.74
CA VAL A 143 8.92 12.75 10.84
C VAL A 143 9.73 12.91 12.12
N ARG A 144 9.27 12.37 13.26
CA ARG A 144 9.99 12.44 14.52
C ARG A 144 11.36 11.76 14.46
N GLN A 145 11.45 10.58 13.84
CA GLN A 145 12.73 9.91 13.63
C GLN A 145 13.65 10.74 12.73
N GLU A 146 13.18 11.17 11.56
CA GLU A 146 13.98 12.03 10.68
C GLU A 146 14.43 13.32 11.37
N THR A 147 13.57 13.87 12.22
CA THR A 147 13.84 15.08 12.99
C THR A 147 14.91 14.84 14.04
N ALA A 148 14.88 13.67 14.71
CA ALA A 148 15.89 13.28 15.68
C ALA A 148 17.27 13.24 15.05
N GLU A 149 17.38 12.61 13.88
CA GLU A 149 18.60 12.50 13.09
C GLU A 149 19.04 13.86 12.56
N TYR A 150 18.13 14.60 11.92
CA TYR A 150 18.42 15.92 11.33
C TYR A 150 18.92 16.93 12.36
N PHE A 151 18.47 16.85 13.62
CA PHE A 151 18.91 17.72 14.70
C PHE A 151 19.98 17.08 15.61
N GLU A 152 20.42 15.86 15.33
CA GLU A 152 21.36 15.09 16.18
C GLU A 152 20.93 15.01 17.66
N ILE A 153 19.62 14.85 17.91
CA ILE A 153 19.04 14.75 19.25
C ILE A 153 18.39 13.38 19.45
N SER A 154 18.21 12.98 20.72
CA SER A 154 17.45 11.76 20.98
C SER A 154 16.01 11.91 20.50
N ILE A 155 15.46 10.84 19.94
CA ILE A 155 14.09 10.81 19.40
C ILE A 155 13.02 11.25 20.41
N GLY A 156 13.23 10.97 21.70
CA GLY A 156 12.36 11.42 22.80
C GLY A 156 12.47 12.90 23.16
N SER A 157 13.49 13.60 22.65
CA SER A 157 13.68 15.05 22.83
C SER A 157 13.09 15.89 21.70
N VAL A 158 12.63 15.25 20.62
CA VAL A 158 12.01 15.92 19.48
C VAL A 158 10.68 16.55 19.90
N THR A 159 10.48 17.82 19.57
CA THR A 159 9.19 18.49 19.77
C THR A 159 8.39 18.57 18.47
N ASP A 160 7.08 18.76 18.55
CA ASP A 160 6.23 18.92 17.34
C ASP A 160 6.64 20.15 16.52
N ALA A 161 7.20 21.18 17.18
CA ALA A 161 7.77 22.33 16.50
C ALA A 161 9.03 21.98 15.70
N ASP A 162 9.88 21.07 16.20
CA ASP A 162 11.06 20.61 15.46
C ASP A 162 10.63 19.77 14.24
N MET A 163 9.60 18.94 14.39
CA MET A 163 9.02 18.16 13.29
C MET A 163 8.46 19.05 12.17
N GLN A 164 7.76 20.13 12.55
CA GLN A 164 7.23 21.08 11.57
C GLN A 164 8.34 21.77 10.78
N VAL A 165 9.50 22.04 11.38
CA VAL A 165 10.65 22.62 10.66
C VAL A 165 11.14 21.69 9.55
N VAL A 166 11.20 20.37 9.80
CA VAL A 166 11.61 19.40 8.79
C VAL A 166 10.59 19.34 7.64
N LEU A 167 9.29 19.32 7.95
CA LEU A 167 8.23 19.34 6.93
C LEU A 167 8.23 20.64 6.11
N ASP A 168 8.42 21.79 6.75
CA ASP A 168 8.49 23.09 6.07
C ASP A 168 9.73 23.18 5.16
N ASN A 169 10.85 22.58 5.56
CA ASN A 169 12.05 22.48 4.73
C ASN A 169 11.78 21.64 3.47
N TYR A 170 11.15 20.47 3.60
CA TYR A 170 10.76 19.67 2.44
C TYR A 170 9.83 20.43 1.49
N ALA A 171 8.80 21.09 2.03
CA ALA A 171 7.88 21.89 1.23
C ALA A 171 8.59 23.04 0.50
N THR A 172 9.53 23.69 1.17
CA THR A 172 10.33 24.80 0.61
C THR A 172 11.26 24.31 -0.50
N ASP A 173 11.96 23.20 -0.27
CA ASP A 173 12.92 22.64 -1.23
C ASP A 173 12.22 22.09 -2.48
N TRP A 174 11.04 21.49 -2.29
CA TRP A 174 10.18 21.07 -3.39
C TRP A 174 9.72 22.25 -4.26
N ALA A 175 9.26 23.34 -3.63
CA ALA A 175 8.73 24.50 -4.34
C ALA A 175 9.82 25.37 -5.00
N ALA A 176 11.03 25.38 -4.42
CA ALA A 176 12.15 26.21 -4.86
C ALA A 176 13.26 25.41 -5.59
N TRP A 177 12.94 24.22 -6.10
CA TRP A 177 13.91 23.32 -6.69
C TRP A 177 14.75 23.99 -7.80
N PRO A 178 16.10 23.98 -7.73
CA PRO A 178 16.94 24.92 -8.49
C PRO A 178 17.37 24.35 -9.85
N THR A 179 16.43 24.06 -10.74
CA THR A 179 16.72 23.49 -12.07
C THR A 179 17.60 24.42 -12.92
N HIS A 180 17.53 25.74 -12.72
CA HIS A 180 18.40 26.72 -13.39
C HIS A 180 19.89 26.59 -13.02
N LEU A 181 20.20 25.90 -11.91
CA LEU A 181 21.57 25.59 -11.48
C LEU A 181 22.01 24.17 -11.86
N GLY A 182 21.12 23.36 -12.44
CA GLY A 182 21.40 21.99 -12.89
C GLY A 182 20.76 20.89 -12.06
N ALA A 183 19.86 21.20 -11.13
CA ALA A 183 19.12 20.17 -10.40
C ALA A 183 18.20 19.35 -11.32
N PRO A 184 18.18 18.00 -11.19
CA PRO A 184 17.40 17.15 -12.08
C PRO A 184 15.90 17.19 -11.78
N PHE A 185 15.09 16.93 -12.80
CA PHE A 185 13.63 16.85 -12.70
C PHE A 185 13.07 15.88 -13.75
N TYR A 186 11.82 15.45 -13.57
CA TYR A 186 11.13 14.62 -14.55
C TYR A 186 10.50 15.48 -15.64
N ASP A 187 11.22 15.60 -16.75
CA ASP A 187 10.81 16.31 -17.97
C ASP A 187 9.82 15.44 -18.78
N LEU A 188 8.54 15.81 -18.77
CA LEU A 188 7.46 15.02 -19.35
C LEU A 188 7.33 15.21 -20.86
N ASP A 189 7.76 16.35 -21.40
CA ASP A 189 7.65 16.67 -22.82
C ASP A 189 9.01 16.72 -23.57
N SER A 190 10.09 16.50 -22.84
CA SER A 190 11.48 16.43 -23.31
C SER A 190 12.02 17.75 -23.89
N ASP A 191 11.54 18.90 -23.42
CA ASP A 191 11.98 20.21 -23.89
C ASP A 191 13.14 20.81 -23.05
N GLY A 192 13.45 20.22 -21.90
CA GLY A 192 14.52 20.61 -20.99
C GLY A 192 14.21 21.83 -20.12
N VAL A 193 12.95 22.26 -20.05
CA VAL A 193 12.44 23.30 -19.16
C VAL A 193 11.64 22.63 -18.05
N TYR A 194 11.60 23.24 -16.86
CA TYR A 194 10.84 22.70 -15.73
C TYR A 194 9.48 23.40 -15.61
N GLU A 195 8.40 22.65 -15.87
CA GLU A 195 7.02 23.10 -15.92
C GLU A 195 6.14 22.41 -14.85
N PRO A 196 6.22 22.82 -13.57
CA PRO A 196 5.37 22.22 -12.51
C PRO A 196 3.87 22.41 -12.76
N ALA A 197 3.49 23.42 -13.55
CA ALA A 197 2.10 23.65 -13.92
C ALA A 197 1.51 22.56 -14.84
N ASP A 198 2.37 21.86 -15.58
CA ASP A 198 2.02 20.80 -16.53
C ASP A 198 2.19 19.39 -15.94
N GLY A 199 2.55 19.30 -14.65
CA GLY A 199 2.62 18.05 -13.90
C GLY A 199 4.04 17.52 -13.66
N GLU A 200 5.06 18.25 -14.10
CA GLU A 200 6.45 17.90 -13.84
C GLU A 200 6.82 18.02 -12.37
N THR A 201 7.72 17.15 -11.92
CA THR A 201 8.13 17.10 -10.51
C THR A 201 9.65 17.09 -10.37
N PRO A 202 10.18 17.66 -9.28
CA PRO A 202 11.60 17.51 -8.93
C PRO A 202 11.97 16.04 -8.72
N GLY A 203 13.19 15.66 -9.08
CA GLY A 203 13.73 14.34 -8.76
C GLY A 203 14.56 13.71 -9.87
N THR A 204 15.08 12.51 -9.59
CA THR A 204 15.86 11.69 -10.52
C THR A 204 15.69 10.21 -10.16
N ALA A 205 16.03 9.32 -11.09
CA ALA A 205 16.15 7.88 -10.86
C ALA A 205 14.93 7.20 -10.20
N ASN A 206 13.72 7.75 -10.36
CA ASN A 206 12.52 7.29 -9.64
C ASN A 206 12.67 7.24 -8.11
N ALA A 207 13.64 7.96 -7.54
CA ALA A 207 13.97 7.91 -6.12
C ALA A 207 12.89 8.47 -5.20
N ASP A 208 12.86 7.99 -3.95
CA ASP A 208 11.92 8.45 -2.92
C ASP A 208 12.43 9.68 -2.17
N GLN A 209 13.76 9.80 -2.00
CA GLN A 209 14.42 10.99 -1.46
C GLN A 209 15.57 11.38 -2.39
N VAL A 210 15.71 12.67 -2.66
CA VAL A 210 16.79 13.25 -3.47
C VAL A 210 17.36 14.45 -2.75
N LEU A 211 18.68 14.56 -2.77
CA LEU A 211 19.42 15.71 -2.27
C LEU A 211 20.27 16.27 -3.41
N TRP A 212 20.26 17.60 -3.58
CA TRP A 212 21.02 18.28 -4.61
C TRP A 212 21.71 19.55 -4.09
N PHE A 213 22.95 19.79 -4.52
CA PHE A 213 23.67 21.04 -4.27
C PHE A 213 24.83 21.25 -5.26
N VAL A 214 25.44 22.45 -5.23
CA VAL A 214 26.59 22.81 -6.06
C VAL A 214 27.71 23.48 -5.25
N CYS A 215 28.93 23.00 -5.44
CA CYS A 215 30.15 23.57 -4.87
C CYS A 215 31.24 23.74 -5.95
N SER A 216 32.29 24.51 -5.65
CA SER A 216 33.40 24.72 -6.59
C SER A 216 34.69 25.05 -5.88
N ASP A 217 35.83 24.78 -6.53
CA ASP A 217 37.15 25.05 -5.96
C ASP A 217 37.68 26.46 -6.27
N ALA A 218 36.78 27.38 -6.64
CA ALA A 218 37.16 28.70 -7.15
C ALA A 218 37.69 29.67 -6.08
N ASP A 219 37.64 29.33 -4.79
CA ASP A 219 38.26 30.12 -3.72
C ASP A 219 39.75 29.75 -3.57
N PRO A 220 40.68 30.67 -3.92
CA PRO A 220 42.11 30.40 -3.80
C PRO A 220 42.57 30.20 -2.35
N THR A 221 41.79 30.61 -1.35
CA THR A 221 42.13 30.43 0.06
C THR A 221 42.02 28.96 0.45
N THR A 222 40.93 28.29 0.09
CA THR A 222 40.68 26.89 0.44
C THR A 222 41.59 25.94 -0.33
N THR A 223 41.83 26.18 -1.62
CA THR A 223 42.76 25.34 -2.40
C THR A 223 44.23 25.53 -1.96
N ALA A 224 44.59 26.75 -1.54
CA ALA A 224 45.89 27.01 -0.93
C ALA A 224 46.01 26.34 0.45
N ASP A 225 44.97 26.33 1.27
CA ASP A 225 44.97 25.68 2.59
C ASP A 225 44.94 24.15 2.50
N LEU A 226 44.36 23.58 1.44
CA LEU A 226 44.35 22.15 1.16
C LEU A 226 45.76 21.66 0.79
N TYR A 227 46.27 21.98 -0.40
CA TYR A 227 47.58 21.49 -0.88
C TYR A 227 48.47 22.57 -1.49
N GLY A 228 48.23 23.86 -1.20
CA GLY A 228 49.06 24.94 -1.70
C GLY A 228 49.04 25.10 -3.22
N THR A 229 47.95 24.65 -3.87
CA THR A 229 47.75 24.78 -5.32
C THR A 229 46.74 25.89 -5.64
N GLU A 230 46.88 26.50 -6.81
CA GLU A 230 45.89 27.47 -7.32
C GLU A 230 44.61 26.73 -7.75
N PRO A 231 43.42 27.37 -7.65
CA PRO A 231 42.16 26.80 -8.11
C PRO A 231 42.23 26.14 -9.49
N MET A 232 41.65 24.96 -9.62
CA MET A 232 41.44 24.29 -10.92
C MET A 232 40.28 24.95 -11.67
N ASN A 233 39.38 25.64 -10.96
CA ASN A 233 38.10 26.17 -11.44
C ASN A 233 37.18 25.06 -11.92
N ILE A 234 37.06 24.02 -11.10
CA ILE A 234 36.09 22.95 -11.24
C ILE A 234 34.83 23.29 -10.43
N GLU A 235 33.68 23.05 -11.04
CA GLU A 235 32.38 23.11 -10.40
C GLU A 235 31.86 21.68 -10.27
N MET A 236 31.33 21.32 -9.10
CA MET A 236 30.76 20.01 -8.80
C MET A 236 29.27 20.19 -8.47
N GLN A 237 28.41 19.57 -9.25
CA GLN A 237 26.98 19.46 -8.96
C GLN A 237 26.72 18.06 -8.42
N MET A 238 26.27 17.98 -7.17
CA MET A 238 26.13 16.74 -6.41
C MET A 238 24.66 16.37 -6.34
N THR A 239 24.32 15.16 -6.77
CA THR A 239 22.98 14.59 -6.63
C THR A 239 23.07 13.28 -5.88
N LEU A 240 22.39 13.17 -4.74
CA LEU A 240 22.32 11.94 -3.96
C LEU A 240 20.88 11.47 -3.90
N TRP A 241 20.64 10.16 -3.90
CA TRP A 241 19.28 9.62 -3.80
C TRP A 241 19.23 8.24 -3.15
N GLY A 242 18.05 7.89 -2.66
CA GLY A 242 17.76 6.60 -2.03
C GLY A 242 16.27 6.25 -2.08
N TYR A 243 15.94 5.05 -1.60
CA TYR A 243 14.59 4.46 -1.70
C TYR A 243 14.08 3.99 -0.33
N ASN A 244 12.77 4.09 -0.12
CA ASN A 244 12.11 3.77 1.14
C ASN A 244 11.82 2.27 1.29
N GLN A 245 12.86 1.44 1.25
CA GLN A 245 12.73 -0.03 1.30
C GLN A 245 13.66 -0.65 2.35
N PRO A 246 13.54 -0.28 3.63
CA PRO A 246 14.47 -0.73 4.69
C PRO A 246 14.50 -2.25 4.91
N GLY A 247 13.49 -2.99 4.44
CA GLY A 247 13.43 -4.46 4.52
C GLY A 247 14.01 -5.20 3.31
N ALA A 248 14.48 -4.49 2.28
CA ALA A 248 15.07 -5.05 1.07
C ALA A 248 16.51 -4.56 0.88
N GLY A 249 17.30 -5.23 0.04
CA GLY A 249 18.68 -4.82 -0.26
C GLY A 249 18.78 -3.37 -0.76
N LEU A 250 17.74 -2.90 -1.47
CA LEU A 250 17.68 -1.52 -1.97
C LEU A 250 17.69 -0.46 -0.85
N GLY A 251 17.19 -0.79 0.34
CA GLY A 251 17.24 0.12 1.50
C GLY A 251 18.64 0.32 2.05
N GLN A 252 19.62 -0.50 1.68
CA GLN A 252 20.99 -0.44 2.20
C GLN A 252 21.93 0.44 1.35
N ILE A 253 21.38 1.14 0.34
CA ILE A 253 22.16 1.84 -0.68
C ILE A 253 21.83 3.34 -0.67
N THR A 254 22.88 4.18 -0.74
CA THR A 254 22.77 5.58 -1.16
C THR A 254 23.52 5.78 -2.47
N PHE A 255 22.83 6.22 -3.51
CA PHE A 255 23.46 6.52 -4.79
C PHE A 255 23.95 7.96 -4.84
N LYS A 256 25.05 8.19 -5.53
CA LYS A 256 25.68 9.51 -5.70
C LYS A 256 26.08 9.73 -7.14
N GLN A 257 25.64 10.84 -7.71
CA GLN A 257 26.12 11.37 -9.00
C GLN A 257 26.84 12.69 -8.76
N THR A 258 28.11 12.74 -9.17
CA THR A 258 28.94 13.94 -9.15
C THR A 258 29.15 14.40 -10.59
N ARG A 259 28.54 15.52 -10.97
CA ARG A 259 28.79 16.19 -12.24
C ARG A 259 29.91 17.21 -12.07
N ILE A 260 31.02 17.00 -12.76
CA ILE A 260 32.22 17.83 -12.69
C ILE A 260 32.38 18.62 -13.98
N ILE A 261 32.45 19.94 -13.85
CA ILE A 261 32.53 20.87 -14.99
C ILE A 261 33.84 21.65 -14.90
N ASN A 262 34.66 21.58 -15.95
CA ASN A 262 35.85 22.43 -16.05
C ASN A 262 35.44 23.83 -16.54
N ARG A 263 35.28 24.76 -15.61
CA ARG A 263 34.91 26.16 -15.90
C ARG A 263 36.11 27.03 -16.25
N SER A 264 37.31 26.46 -16.29
CA SER A 264 38.52 27.16 -16.71
C SER A 264 38.63 27.27 -18.23
N THR A 265 39.60 28.06 -18.70
CA THR A 265 39.93 28.17 -20.13
C THR A 265 41.04 27.21 -20.56
N THR A 266 41.45 26.26 -19.71
CA THR A 266 42.59 25.36 -19.96
C THR A 266 42.18 23.92 -19.70
N ASP A 267 42.64 23.01 -20.56
CA ASP A 267 42.44 21.58 -20.35
C ASP A 267 43.16 21.12 -19.07
N ILE A 268 42.55 20.15 -18.38
CA ILE A 268 43.19 19.40 -17.31
C ILE A 268 43.56 18.03 -17.90
N THR A 269 44.85 17.82 -18.14
CA THR A 269 45.40 16.59 -18.73
C THR A 269 45.87 15.63 -17.66
N ASP A 270 45.92 14.33 -17.99
CA ASP A 270 46.24 13.26 -17.04
C ASP A 270 45.38 13.37 -15.78
N ALA A 271 44.09 13.68 -16.00
CA ALA A 271 43.10 13.87 -14.96
C ALA A 271 42.67 12.53 -14.36
N TYR A 272 42.52 12.51 -13.04
CA TYR A 272 41.93 11.44 -12.26
C TYR A 272 40.82 12.01 -11.40
N ILE A 273 39.76 11.23 -11.23
CA ILE A 273 38.73 11.46 -10.22
C ILE A 273 38.80 10.31 -9.22
N SER A 274 38.67 10.64 -7.94
CA SER A 274 38.72 9.66 -6.86
C SER A 274 37.60 9.87 -5.88
N GLN A 275 36.91 8.80 -5.54
CA GLN A 275 36.14 8.72 -4.31
C GLN A 275 37.12 8.39 -3.19
N TRP A 276 37.28 9.32 -2.25
CA TRP A 276 38.09 9.16 -1.04
C TRP A 276 37.18 8.89 0.16
N SER A 277 37.58 7.97 1.04
CA SER A 277 36.86 7.68 2.26
C SER A 277 37.83 7.49 3.43
N ASP A 278 37.43 8.05 4.56
CA ASP A 278 37.87 7.69 5.90
C ASP A 278 36.80 6.80 6.54
N PRO A 279 36.86 5.47 6.32
CA PRO A 279 36.03 4.55 7.08
C PRO A 279 36.45 4.61 8.56
N ASP A 280 35.46 4.76 9.43
CA ASP A 280 35.55 4.51 10.87
C ASP A 280 34.41 3.55 11.19
N LEU A 281 34.63 2.26 10.95
CA LEU A 281 33.56 1.25 11.02
C LEU A 281 33.35 0.80 12.47
N GLY A 282 32.64 1.64 13.22
CA GLY A 282 32.63 1.59 14.67
C GLY A 282 33.94 2.15 15.21
N ASP A 283 34.79 1.30 15.82
CA ASP A 283 36.11 1.71 16.30
C ASP A 283 37.12 1.79 15.14
N TYR A 284 37.49 3.02 14.76
CA TYR A 284 38.54 3.34 13.78
C TYR A 284 39.85 2.56 13.98
N GLY A 285 40.16 2.12 15.21
CA GLY A 285 41.38 1.40 15.54
C GLY A 285 41.46 -0.02 14.99
N ASN A 286 40.37 -0.57 14.43
CA ASN A 286 40.31 -1.96 13.99
C ASN A 286 39.96 -2.14 12.49
N ASP A 287 39.98 -1.08 11.69
CA ASP A 287 39.56 -1.13 10.28
C ASP A 287 40.57 -1.82 9.37
N LEU A 288 40.03 -2.59 8.41
CA LEU A 288 40.71 -3.15 7.26
C LEU A 288 40.02 -2.68 5.99
N VAL A 289 40.77 -2.59 4.89
CA VAL A 289 40.24 -2.16 3.59
C VAL A 289 40.56 -3.16 2.49
N GLY A 290 39.72 -3.21 1.45
CA GLY A 290 39.89 -4.07 0.30
C GLY A 290 39.28 -3.48 -0.97
N VAL A 291 39.58 -4.12 -2.10
CA VAL A 291 38.99 -3.78 -3.40
C VAL A 291 38.62 -5.03 -4.18
N ASP A 292 37.38 -5.10 -4.66
CA ASP A 292 36.95 -6.09 -5.63
C ASP A 292 36.99 -5.50 -7.04
N THR A 293 38.05 -5.83 -7.77
CA THR A 293 38.27 -5.31 -9.13
C THR A 293 37.27 -5.82 -10.18
N THR A 294 36.52 -6.88 -9.87
CA THR A 294 35.50 -7.40 -10.79
C THR A 294 34.20 -6.62 -10.69
N LEU A 295 33.91 -6.09 -9.50
CA LEU A 295 32.75 -5.26 -9.21
C LEU A 295 33.07 -3.76 -9.35
N SER A 296 34.35 -3.36 -9.33
CA SER A 296 34.76 -1.95 -9.15
C SER A 296 34.36 -1.38 -7.79
N LEU A 297 34.37 -2.25 -6.78
CA LEU A 297 33.93 -1.97 -5.41
C LEU A 297 35.15 -1.84 -4.48
N MET A 298 35.34 -0.69 -3.82
CA MET A 298 36.22 -0.62 -2.64
C MET A 298 35.40 -0.78 -1.37
N TYR A 299 35.95 -1.36 -0.31
CA TYR A 299 35.20 -1.61 0.92
C TYR A 299 36.08 -1.61 2.17
N ALA A 300 35.44 -1.34 3.31
CA ALA A 300 36.02 -1.45 4.65
C ALA A 300 35.25 -2.47 5.50
N TYR A 301 35.98 -3.13 6.40
CA TYR A 301 35.46 -4.15 7.32
C TYR A 301 36.35 -4.24 8.57
N ASN A 302 35.80 -4.66 9.71
CA ASN A 302 36.59 -4.80 10.94
C ASN A 302 37.53 -6.00 10.89
N GLY A 303 38.75 -5.82 11.38
CA GLY A 303 39.70 -6.92 11.59
C GLY A 303 39.36 -7.83 12.78
N GLU A 304 38.50 -7.36 13.68
CA GLU A 304 38.00 -8.12 14.84
C GLU A 304 36.55 -8.58 14.65
N VAL A 305 36.15 -9.64 15.36
CA VAL A 305 34.80 -10.23 15.24
C VAL A 305 33.75 -9.40 15.98
N GLU A 306 34.15 -8.67 17.02
CA GLU A 306 33.27 -7.81 17.82
C GLU A 306 33.77 -6.37 17.73
N ASP A 307 32.84 -5.43 17.63
CA ASP A 307 33.09 -3.99 17.73
C ASP A 307 32.20 -3.41 18.82
N ALA A 308 32.74 -2.58 19.71
CA ALA A 308 32.03 -2.11 20.89
C ALA A 308 30.85 -1.18 20.56
N GLN A 309 30.91 -0.44 19.44
CA GLN A 309 29.85 0.46 19.01
C GLN A 309 28.69 -0.34 18.42
N TYR A 310 28.97 -1.29 17.53
CA TYR A 310 27.95 -2.19 16.99
C TYR A 310 27.34 -3.11 18.07
N ALA A 311 28.16 -3.65 18.98
CA ALA A 311 27.70 -4.51 20.07
C ALA A 311 26.76 -3.79 21.05
N ALA A 312 26.84 -2.46 21.17
CA ALA A 312 25.91 -1.68 21.98
C ALA A 312 24.45 -1.76 21.47
N PHE A 313 24.28 -2.06 20.19
CA PHE A 313 22.99 -2.29 19.53
C PHE A 313 22.68 -3.79 19.34
N GLY A 314 23.53 -4.68 19.85
CA GLY A 314 23.39 -6.12 19.64
C GLY A 314 23.68 -6.57 18.21
N LEU A 315 24.42 -5.75 17.44
CA LEU A 315 24.79 -6.01 16.06
C LEU A 315 26.22 -6.54 15.96
N ALA A 316 26.49 -7.35 14.94
CA ALA A 316 27.86 -7.61 14.52
C ALA A 316 28.44 -6.39 13.78
N PRO A 317 29.77 -6.30 13.62
CA PRO A 317 30.36 -5.25 12.80
C PRO A 317 29.85 -5.33 11.36
N ALA A 318 29.41 -4.19 10.82
CA ALA A 318 28.94 -4.09 9.45
C ALA A 318 30.10 -4.21 8.43
N ALA A 319 29.81 -4.04 7.15
CA ALA A 319 30.78 -3.71 6.12
C ALA A 319 30.22 -2.54 5.30
N ILE A 320 31.10 -1.67 4.82
CA ILE A 320 30.70 -0.51 3.99
C ILE A 320 31.54 -0.48 2.72
N GLY A 321 30.87 -0.26 1.58
CA GLY A 321 31.48 -0.27 0.26
C GLY A 321 31.11 0.95 -0.59
N TYR A 322 31.95 1.22 -1.58
CA TYR A 322 31.72 2.19 -2.64
C TYR A 322 31.87 1.49 -3.99
N ASP A 323 30.76 1.29 -4.69
CA ASP A 323 30.75 0.80 -6.07
C ASP A 323 30.85 1.98 -7.04
N PHE A 324 31.74 1.85 -8.01
CA PHE A 324 32.04 2.85 -9.03
C PHE A 324 31.45 2.42 -10.39
N PHE A 325 30.14 2.62 -10.56
CA PHE A 325 29.40 2.19 -11.75
C PHE A 325 29.86 2.84 -13.05
N ALA A 326 30.07 4.15 -13.03
CA ALA A 326 30.39 4.93 -14.22
C ALA A 326 31.35 6.05 -13.88
N GLY A 327 32.59 5.92 -14.34
CA GLY A 327 33.56 7.01 -14.34
C GLY A 327 33.46 7.95 -15.55
N PRO A 328 34.45 8.84 -15.69
CA PRO A 328 34.61 9.71 -16.85
C PRO A 328 34.44 8.98 -18.17
N ILE A 329 33.80 9.65 -19.11
CA ILE A 329 33.63 9.12 -20.45
C ILE A 329 34.80 9.54 -21.34
N VAL A 330 35.28 8.58 -22.13
CA VAL A 330 36.27 8.83 -23.18
C VAL A 330 35.74 8.35 -24.53
N GLU A 331 36.18 9.00 -25.61
CA GLU A 331 35.81 8.56 -26.97
C GLU A 331 36.26 7.12 -27.19
N SER A 332 35.31 6.27 -27.60
CA SER A 332 35.57 4.87 -27.91
C SER A 332 34.58 4.40 -28.96
N PRO A 333 34.92 4.53 -30.26
CA PRO A 333 34.03 4.15 -31.34
C PRO A 333 33.61 2.67 -31.26
N GLY A 334 32.31 2.43 -31.13
CA GLY A 334 31.73 1.09 -31.00
C GLY A 334 31.21 0.76 -29.60
N ASP A 335 31.64 1.49 -28.57
CA ASP A 335 31.16 1.34 -27.20
C ASP A 335 29.97 2.28 -26.92
N THR A 336 29.30 2.08 -25.80
CA THR A 336 28.26 2.97 -25.29
C THR A 336 28.54 3.27 -23.82
N ALA A 337 28.59 4.55 -23.47
CA ALA A 337 28.75 5.02 -22.10
C ALA A 337 27.39 5.39 -21.49
N ILE A 338 27.35 5.56 -20.19
CA ILE A 338 26.28 6.22 -19.44
C ILE A 338 26.78 7.62 -19.06
N PHE A 339 25.99 8.64 -19.39
CA PHE A 339 26.24 10.04 -19.09
C PHE A 339 24.90 10.73 -18.88
N ASP A 340 24.72 11.52 -17.82
CA ASP A 340 23.42 12.08 -17.44
C ASP A 340 22.33 11.01 -17.28
N LEU A 341 22.69 9.84 -16.73
CA LEU A 341 21.85 8.64 -16.66
C LEU A 341 21.20 8.25 -18.00
N LYS A 342 21.89 8.53 -19.12
CA LYS A 342 21.45 8.21 -20.48
C LYS A 342 22.55 7.47 -21.24
N LYS A 343 22.15 6.57 -22.13
CA LYS A 343 23.07 5.84 -23.02
C LYS A 343 23.64 6.79 -24.08
N ARG A 344 24.97 6.85 -24.19
CA ARG A 344 25.73 7.69 -25.13
C ARG A 344 26.63 6.83 -26.04
N PRO A 345 26.20 6.51 -27.27
CA PRO A 345 26.98 5.72 -28.22
C PRO A 345 28.26 6.42 -28.68
N GLY A 346 29.33 5.66 -28.93
CA GLY A 346 30.64 6.13 -29.39
C GLY A 346 31.59 6.56 -28.26
N TRP A 347 31.20 6.31 -27.01
CA TRP A 347 31.93 6.64 -25.79
C TRP A 347 31.96 5.41 -24.89
N LYS A 348 32.89 5.38 -23.94
CA LYS A 348 32.89 4.40 -22.83
C LYS A 348 33.15 5.11 -21.51
N ASN A 349 32.53 4.66 -20.42
CA ASN A 349 32.94 5.03 -19.07
C ASN A 349 34.28 4.34 -18.74
N LEU A 350 35.16 5.05 -18.06
CA LEU A 350 36.35 4.47 -17.47
C LEU A 350 35.97 3.74 -16.16
N PRO A 351 36.27 2.44 -16.01
CA PRO A 351 36.05 1.74 -14.74
C PRO A 351 37.06 2.22 -13.68
N ALA A 352 37.03 1.61 -12.49
CA ALA A 352 38.10 1.76 -11.53
C ALA A 352 39.46 1.39 -12.17
N SER A 353 40.39 2.34 -12.12
CA SER A 353 41.72 2.28 -12.77
C SER A 353 42.85 2.00 -11.78
N SER A 354 42.66 2.33 -10.50
CA SER A 354 43.58 1.98 -9.41
C SER A 354 42.89 2.13 -8.06
N PHE A 355 43.48 1.51 -7.03
CA PHE A 355 43.08 1.64 -5.63
C PHE A 355 44.27 2.13 -4.79
N GLY A 356 44.01 3.05 -3.87
CA GLY A 356 45.01 3.61 -2.96
C GLY A 356 44.55 3.47 -1.51
N TYR A 357 45.50 3.26 -0.60
CA TYR A 357 45.23 3.29 0.83
C TYR A 357 46.38 3.95 1.60
N PHE A 358 46.09 4.40 2.81
CA PHE A 358 47.10 4.78 3.81
C PHE A 358 46.50 4.57 5.22
N SER A 359 47.34 4.66 6.24
CA SER A 359 46.89 4.47 7.63
C SER A 359 47.55 5.45 8.58
N ALA A 360 46.77 6.08 9.46
CA ALA A 360 47.26 7.10 10.37
C ALA A 360 48.35 6.52 11.28
N GLY A 361 49.54 7.15 11.28
CA GLY A 361 50.69 6.68 12.04
C GLY A 361 51.36 5.41 11.49
N GLY A 362 50.94 4.92 10.31
CA GLY A 362 51.51 3.78 9.61
C GLY A 362 52.76 4.10 8.78
N THR A 363 53.24 3.11 8.01
CA THR A 363 54.39 3.29 7.09
C THR A 363 54.09 4.33 6.02
N TYR A 364 52.88 4.27 5.47
CA TYR A 364 52.31 5.28 4.59
C TYR A 364 51.20 5.96 5.40
N SER A 365 51.54 7.09 6.02
CA SER A 365 50.63 7.92 6.82
C SER A 365 49.94 8.97 5.93
N ASP A 366 49.05 9.75 6.52
CA ASP A 366 48.39 10.91 5.93
C ASP A 366 49.33 11.77 5.08
N PRO A 367 49.02 11.98 3.79
CA PRO A 367 49.79 12.87 2.94
C PRO A 367 49.84 14.30 3.52
N GLY A 368 51.01 14.92 3.50
CA GLY A 368 51.21 16.19 4.18
C GLY A 368 52.58 16.82 3.99
N PRO A 369 52.80 18.05 4.48
CA PRO A 369 51.86 18.86 5.25
C PRO A 369 50.79 19.54 4.37
N TYR A 370 49.59 19.75 4.92
CA TYR A 370 48.57 20.58 4.28
C TYR A 370 49.09 21.97 3.93
N GLY A 371 48.54 22.55 2.87
CA GLY A 371 48.96 23.82 2.31
C GLY A 371 50.30 23.79 1.56
N ASN A 372 50.80 22.59 1.23
CA ASN A 372 52.02 22.40 0.46
C ASN A 372 51.75 21.47 -0.73
N VAL A 373 52.35 21.82 -1.88
CA VAL A 373 52.30 21.06 -3.13
C VAL A 373 52.88 19.65 -3.02
N GLU A 374 53.65 19.36 -1.96
CA GLU A 374 54.08 18.02 -1.55
C GLU A 374 52.88 17.08 -1.39
N ALA A 375 51.87 17.47 -0.61
CA ALA A 375 50.67 16.68 -0.41
C ALA A 375 49.89 16.46 -1.72
N ALA A 376 49.83 17.47 -2.61
CA ALA A 376 49.23 17.29 -3.93
C ALA A 376 49.96 16.21 -4.78
N ARG A 377 51.30 16.11 -4.68
CA ARG A 377 52.07 15.09 -5.40
C ARG A 377 51.88 13.70 -4.79
N GLU A 378 51.78 13.60 -3.46
CA GLU A 378 51.49 12.36 -2.76
C GLU A 378 50.09 11.82 -3.09
N TYR A 379 49.07 12.68 -3.07
CA TYR A 379 47.71 12.30 -3.48
C TYR A 379 47.64 11.95 -4.97
N TYR A 380 48.31 12.70 -5.85
CA TYR A 380 48.37 12.33 -7.26
C TYR A 380 49.08 10.99 -7.50
N ASN A 381 50.04 10.62 -6.64
CA ASN A 381 50.64 9.28 -6.63
C ASN A 381 49.63 8.19 -6.24
N LEU A 382 48.80 8.42 -5.21
CA LEU A 382 47.69 7.52 -4.86
C LEU A 382 46.71 7.34 -6.02
N MET A 383 46.29 8.46 -6.62
CA MET A 383 45.33 8.49 -7.73
C MET A 383 45.74 7.65 -8.94
N ARG A 384 47.05 7.57 -9.20
CA ARG A 384 47.60 6.83 -10.34
C ARG A 384 48.13 5.43 -9.95
N GLY A 385 47.84 4.96 -8.74
CA GLY A 385 48.11 3.59 -8.28
C GLY A 385 49.47 3.35 -7.62
N TYR A 386 50.07 4.36 -6.97
CA TYR A 386 51.34 4.25 -6.23
C TYR A 386 51.19 4.66 -4.76
N ALA A 387 52.20 4.35 -3.96
CA ALA A 387 52.26 4.79 -2.57
C ALA A 387 52.38 6.32 -2.45
N PRO A 388 51.84 6.93 -1.38
CA PRO A 388 51.81 8.38 -1.19
C PRO A 388 53.21 8.89 -0.81
N ILE A 389 54.06 9.12 -1.81
CA ILE A 389 55.39 9.69 -1.64
C ILE A 389 55.56 10.93 -2.52
N ASP A 390 56.36 11.90 -2.06
CA ASP A 390 56.66 13.12 -2.80
C ASP A 390 57.71 12.95 -3.93
N ASP A 391 57.58 11.88 -4.73
CA ASP A 391 58.39 11.68 -5.94
C ASP A 391 57.50 11.14 -7.07
N LEU A 392 57.21 12.01 -8.05
CA LEU A 392 56.41 11.66 -9.21
C LEU A 392 57.23 11.00 -10.33
N ASP A 393 58.54 11.22 -10.35
CA ASP A 393 59.45 10.69 -11.38
C ASP A 393 59.88 9.26 -11.04
N ASN A 394 59.98 8.93 -9.75
CA ASN A 394 60.35 7.60 -9.24
C ASN A 394 59.34 7.13 -8.18
N PRO A 395 58.08 6.87 -8.56
CA PRO A 395 57.07 6.45 -7.60
C PRO A 395 57.35 5.06 -7.01
N THR A 396 56.85 4.82 -5.81
CA THR A 396 56.90 3.50 -5.16
C THR A 396 55.65 2.70 -5.54
N ALA A 397 55.83 1.60 -6.26
CA ALA A 397 54.74 0.67 -6.61
C ALA A 397 54.20 -0.06 -5.38
N TRP A 398 52.88 -0.29 -5.36
CA TRP A 398 52.31 -1.32 -4.49
C TRP A 398 52.78 -2.69 -4.95
N VAL A 399 52.88 -3.63 -4.01
CA VAL A 399 53.26 -5.01 -4.30
C VAL A 399 52.23 -5.99 -3.77
N ASP A 400 52.00 -7.08 -4.50
CA ASP A 400 51.20 -8.22 -4.04
C ASP A 400 52.01 -9.15 -3.12
N ASP A 401 51.38 -10.21 -2.59
CA ASP A 401 52.04 -11.22 -1.75
C ASP A 401 53.21 -11.95 -2.42
N ASN A 402 53.29 -11.91 -3.75
CA ASN A 402 54.36 -12.50 -4.54
C ASN A 402 55.49 -11.51 -4.86
N GLY A 403 55.36 -10.24 -4.43
CA GLY A 403 56.29 -9.16 -4.71
C GLY A 403 56.15 -8.56 -6.11
N ASN A 404 55.06 -8.85 -6.85
CA ASN A 404 54.79 -8.23 -8.14
C ASN A 404 54.16 -6.86 -7.94
N ALA A 405 54.52 -5.90 -8.80
CA ALA A 405 53.89 -4.59 -8.80
C ALA A 405 52.39 -4.70 -9.13
N THR A 406 51.55 -3.99 -8.38
CA THR A 406 50.10 -3.89 -8.61
C THR A 406 49.66 -2.42 -8.48
N ILE A 407 48.54 -2.09 -9.10
CA ILE A 407 47.83 -0.80 -8.91
C ILE A 407 46.54 -0.98 -8.11
N PHE A 408 46.24 -2.21 -7.70
CA PHE A 408 45.15 -2.60 -6.81
C PHE A 408 45.74 -3.39 -5.64
N PRO A 409 46.31 -2.71 -4.61
CA PRO A 409 46.65 -3.38 -3.37
C PRO A 409 45.39 -3.96 -2.72
N TYR A 410 45.53 -5.03 -1.94
CA TYR A 410 44.43 -5.66 -1.21
C TYR A 410 43.24 -6.14 -2.07
N ALA A 411 43.51 -6.57 -3.30
CA ALA A 411 42.53 -7.13 -4.23
C ALA A 411 42.19 -8.62 -3.97
N GLY A 412 42.32 -9.07 -2.72
CA GLY A 412 41.93 -10.41 -2.28
C GLY A 412 40.49 -10.47 -1.79
N ASP A 413 40.07 -11.68 -1.39
CA ASP A 413 38.77 -11.96 -0.80
C ASP A 413 38.93 -12.37 0.68
N PRO A 414 38.59 -11.48 1.63
CA PRO A 414 38.65 -11.76 3.05
C PRO A 414 37.74 -12.91 3.49
N VAL A 415 36.60 -13.13 2.81
CA VAL A 415 35.62 -14.16 3.17
C VAL A 415 36.20 -15.56 2.95
N THR A 416 36.91 -15.76 1.84
CA THR A 416 37.59 -17.03 1.55
C THR A 416 39.02 -17.09 2.07
N GLY A 417 39.58 -15.96 2.51
CA GLY A 417 40.98 -15.86 2.94
C GLY A 417 41.97 -16.03 1.79
N THR A 418 41.61 -15.63 0.57
CA THR A 418 42.43 -15.82 -0.64
C THR A 418 42.86 -14.51 -1.28
N GLY A 419 44.00 -14.50 -1.97
CA GLY A 419 44.57 -13.29 -2.57
C GLY A 419 45.31 -12.42 -1.55
N HIS A 420 45.71 -11.21 -1.98
CA HIS A 420 46.42 -10.24 -1.13
C HIS A 420 45.40 -9.52 -0.26
N LEU A 421 45.51 -9.67 1.06
CA LEU A 421 44.57 -9.10 2.04
C LEU A 421 45.25 -8.06 2.91
N ASP A 422 44.47 -7.07 3.35
CA ASP A 422 44.91 -6.24 4.46
C ASP A 422 44.90 -7.05 5.76
N SER A 423 45.99 -6.98 6.52
CA SER A 423 46.22 -7.78 7.72
C SER A 423 46.67 -6.95 8.91
N SER A 424 46.66 -5.62 8.78
CA SER A 424 47.13 -4.69 9.82
C SER A 424 45.98 -3.76 10.24
N PRO A 425 45.03 -4.21 11.06
CA PRO A 425 43.91 -3.36 11.46
C PRO A 425 44.40 -2.06 12.09
N GLY A 426 43.69 -0.97 11.80
CA GLY A 426 44.04 0.37 12.27
C GLY A 426 43.22 1.44 11.59
N ASP A 427 43.55 2.69 11.86
CA ASP A 427 42.88 3.87 11.31
C ASP A 427 43.17 3.95 9.79
N ARG A 428 42.21 3.57 8.93
CA ARG A 428 42.41 3.40 7.47
C ARG A 428 41.79 4.53 6.66
N ARG A 429 42.44 4.88 5.54
CA ARG A 429 41.86 5.71 4.48
C ARG A 429 42.02 5.00 3.15
N MET A 430 41.02 5.14 2.29
CA MET A 430 40.96 4.44 1.00
C MET A 430 40.49 5.35 -0.13
N LEU A 431 40.97 5.08 -1.35
CA LEU A 431 40.55 5.77 -2.57
C LEU A 431 40.38 4.79 -3.72
N ILE A 432 39.24 4.87 -4.40
CA ILE A 432 39.03 4.24 -5.71
C ILE A 432 39.07 5.33 -6.79
N ASN A 433 39.84 5.08 -7.86
CA ASN A 433 40.26 6.13 -8.78
C ASN A 433 39.91 5.76 -10.23
N SER A 434 39.49 6.73 -11.03
CA SER A 434 39.25 6.56 -12.47
C SER A 434 40.04 7.58 -13.29
N GLY A 435 40.89 7.07 -14.19
CA GLY A 435 41.74 7.85 -15.07
C GLY A 435 42.87 7.02 -15.71
N PRO A 436 43.83 7.65 -16.40
CA PRO A 436 43.83 9.07 -16.73
C PRO A 436 42.87 9.39 -17.88
N PHE A 437 42.34 10.61 -17.90
CA PHE A 437 41.63 11.17 -19.05
C PHE A 437 42.01 12.65 -19.24
N THR A 438 41.41 13.32 -20.22
CA THR A 438 41.53 14.77 -20.39
C THR A 438 40.18 15.41 -20.15
N LEU A 439 40.10 16.27 -19.13
CA LEU A 439 38.93 17.12 -18.89
C LEU A 439 39.15 18.45 -19.62
N ALA A 440 38.62 18.55 -20.84
CA ALA A 440 38.85 19.70 -21.70
C ALA A 440 38.23 20.99 -21.13
N ALA A 441 38.73 22.16 -21.54
CA ALA A 441 38.15 23.44 -21.13
C ALA A 441 36.67 23.53 -21.52
N GLY A 442 35.78 23.77 -20.55
CA GLY A 442 34.33 23.79 -20.74
C GLY A 442 33.66 22.41 -20.80
N ASP A 443 34.41 21.32 -20.67
CA ASP A 443 33.88 19.95 -20.69
C ASP A 443 33.17 19.60 -19.38
N THR A 444 32.29 18.59 -19.45
CA THR A 444 31.50 18.06 -18.34
C THR A 444 31.66 16.54 -18.27
N GLN A 445 31.90 16.02 -17.08
CA GLN A 445 32.00 14.60 -16.79
C GLN A 445 31.04 14.25 -15.65
N ASP A 446 30.40 13.09 -15.75
CA ASP A 446 29.56 12.55 -14.67
C ASP A 446 30.26 11.33 -14.09
N VAL A 447 30.30 11.25 -12.76
CA VAL A 447 30.70 10.06 -12.01
C VAL A 447 29.50 9.58 -11.22
N VAL A 448 29.17 8.29 -11.35
CA VAL A 448 28.05 7.66 -10.63
C VAL A 448 28.58 6.54 -9.76
N GLU A 449 28.23 6.58 -8.48
CA GLU A 449 28.69 5.69 -7.42
C GLU A 449 27.50 5.22 -6.55
N ALA A 450 27.65 4.09 -5.87
CA ALA A 450 26.79 3.68 -4.76
C ALA A 450 27.61 3.50 -3.49
N VAL A 451 27.08 4.03 -2.39
CA VAL A 451 27.52 3.73 -1.03
C VAL A 451 26.64 2.59 -0.52
N ILE A 452 27.26 1.48 -0.15
CA ILE A 452 26.59 0.19 0.06
C ILE A 452 26.91 -0.32 1.45
N GLY A 453 25.88 -0.49 2.30
CA GLY A 453 26.01 -1.18 3.57
C GLY A 453 25.76 -2.69 3.44
N GLY A 454 26.42 -3.48 4.28
CA GLY A 454 26.11 -4.89 4.48
C GLY A 454 26.17 -5.28 5.95
N LEU A 455 25.25 -6.14 6.39
CA LEU A 455 25.14 -6.55 7.79
C LEU A 455 24.85 -8.06 7.92
N GLY A 456 25.85 -8.83 8.33
CA GLY A 456 25.69 -10.22 8.74
C GLY A 456 25.86 -10.42 10.25
N ASP A 457 25.96 -11.67 10.72
CA ASP A 457 26.26 -12.01 12.12
C ASP A 457 27.77 -11.98 12.44
N SER A 458 28.61 -11.55 11.50
CA SER A 458 30.06 -11.40 11.66
C SER A 458 30.60 -10.42 10.64
N GLN A 459 31.77 -9.82 10.90
CA GLN A 459 32.42 -8.92 9.95
C GLN A 459 32.61 -9.52 8.54
N LEU A 460 32.89 -10.83 8.42
CA LEU A 460 33.09 -11.47 7.11
C LEU A 460 31.76 -11.70 6.38
N SER A 461 30.72 -12.11 7.11
CA SER A 461 29.40 -12.29 6.50
C SER A 461 28.77 -10.95 6.13
N SER A 462 29.11 -9.85 6.81
CA SER A 462 28.74 -8.49 6.40
C SER A 462 29.34 -8.10 5.05
N ILE A 463 30.58 -8.53 4.72
CA ILE A 463 31.16 -8.34 3.38
C ILE A 463 30.34 -9.07 2.33
N THR A 464 29.93 -10.31 2.62
CA THR A 464 29.11 -11.11 1.71
C THR A 464 27.76 -10.43 1.44
N ASP A 465 27.07 -9.94 2.47
CA ASP A 465 25.80 -9.20 2.34
C ASP A 465 25.95 -7.91 1.53
N MET A 466 27.01 -7.14 1.78
CA MET A 466 27.34 -5.93 1.01
C MET A 466 27.54 -6.27 -0.48
N LYS A 467 28.25 -7.36 -0.82
CA LYS A 467 28.44 -7.79 -2.22
C LYS A 467 27.16 -8.31 -2.88
N PHE A 468 26.17 -8.81 -2.13
CA PHE A 468 24.85 -9.14 -2.67
C PHE A 468 24.03 -7.87 -2.92
N THR A 469 24.10 -6.91 -2.01
CA THR A 469 23.48 -5.59 -2.16
C THR A 469 24.03 -4.84 -3.38
N ASP A 470 25.33 -4.94 -3.63
CA ASP A 470 26.00 -4.43 -4.83
C ASP A 470 25.38 -4.94 -6.13
N GLN A 471 24.99 -6.22 -6.19
CA GLN A 471 24.32 -6.79 -7.37
C GLN A 471 22.96 -6.15 -7.63
N VAL A 472 22.20 -5.83 -6.56
CA VAL A 472 20.95 -5.08 -6.66
C VAL A 472 21.22 -3.68 -7.22
N ALA A 473 22.25 -3.02 -6.69
CA ALA A 473 22.65 -1.68 -7.12
C ALA A 473 23.04 -1.64 -8.62
N GLN A 474 23.84 -2.62 -9.06
CA GLN A 474 24.26 -2.78 -10.46
C GLN A 474 23.07 -3.05 -11.38
N ALA A 475 22.13 -3.92 -10.99
CA ALA A 475 20.93 -4.20 -11.79
C ALA A 475 20.10 -2.92 -12.03
N LEU A 476 19.86 -2.13 -10.98
CA LEU A 476 19.14 -0.87 -11.09
C LEU A 476 19.87 0.15 -11.97
N PHE A 477 21.20 0.23 -11.85
CA PHE A 477 22.02 1.12 -12.66
C PHE A 477 22.00 0.73 -14.15
N ASP A 478 22.07 -0.57 -14.47
CA ASP A 478 22.04 -1.08 -15.85
C ASP A 478 20.70 -0.79 -16.55
N ASP A 479 19.60 -0.79 -15.79
CA ASP A 479 18.27 -0.39 -16.24
C ASP A 479 18.05 1.14 -16.25
N LEU A 480 19.04 1.93 -15.80
CA LEU A 480 18.94 3.38 -15.63
C LEU A 480 17.75 3.78 -14.74
N PHE A 481 17.49 2.97 -13.71
CA PHE A 481 16.43 3.16 -12.72
C PHE A 481 15.02 3.33 -13.32
N GLN A 482 14.76 2.78 -14.50
CA GLN A 482 13.45 2.90 -15.16
C GLN A 482 12.39 2.02 -14.50
N SER A 483 12.80 0.87 -13.98
CA SER A 483 11.94 -0.18 -13.44
C SER A 483 12.19 -0.43 -11.96
N VAL A 484 12.51 0.62 -11.20
CA VAL A 484 12.66 0.52 -9.74
C VAL A 484 11.34 0.02 -9.16
N PRO A 485 11.31 -1.18 -8.56
CA PRO A 485 10.09 -1.66 -7.94
C PRO A 485 9.82 -0.86 -6.66
N SER A 486 8.55 -0.71 -6.32
CA SER A 486 8.14 -0.02 -5.10
C SER A 486 7.14 -0.85 -4.33
N ALA A 487 7.17 -0.75 -3.01
CA ALA A 487 6.08 -1.25 -2.19
C ALA A 487 4.76 -0.53 -2.53
N PRO A 488 3.59 -1.10 -2.17
CA PRO A 488 2.32 -0.39 -2.28
C PRO A 488 2.34 0.90 -1.46
N ALA A 489 1.49 1.86 -1.82
CA ALA A 489 1.25 3.02 -0.97
C ALA A 489 0.76 2.55 0.41
N ALA A 490 1.29 3.13 1.48
CA ALA A 490 0.88 2.77 2.83
C ALA A 490 -0.63 3.08 3.03
N PRO A 491 -1.39 2.18 3.67
CA PRO A 491 -2.82 2.39 3.89
C PRO A 491 -3.08 3.60 4.80
N ASN A 492 -4.15 4.36 4.50
CA ASN A 492 -4.61 5.46 5.35
C ASN A 492 -5.47 4.92 6.49
N VAL A 493 -4.92 4.83 7.70
CA VAL A 493 -5.60 4.22 8.86
C VAL A 493 -6.21 5.29 9.76
N SER A 494 -7.51 5.20 9.99
CA SER A 494 -8.24 5.92 11.02
C SER A 494 -8.45 5.06 12.27
N VAL A 495 -8.55 5.72 13.43
CA VAL A 495 -8.61 5.05 14.73
C VAL A 495 -9.81 5.53 15.55
N THR A 496 -10.58 4.57 16.08
CA THR A 496 -11.64 4.81 17.07
C THR A 496 -11.39 3.95 18.30
N THR A 497 -11.47 4.54 19.50
CA THR A 497 -11.22 3.82 20.76
C THR A 497 -12.49 3.68 21.61
N THR A 498 -12.51 2.62 22.42
CA THR A 498 -13.42 2.45 23.56
C THR A 498 -12.60 2.21 24.84
N GLU A 499 -13.24 1.93 25.98
CA GLU A 499 -12.52 1.61 27.22
C GLU A 499 -11.68 0.33 27.12
N GLU A 500 -12.05 -0.58 26.22
CA GLU A 500 -11.48 -1.94 26.15
C GLU A 500 -11.04 -2.34 24.74
N SER A 501 -11.25 -1.50 23.72
CA SER A 501 -10.90 -1.83 22.33
C SER A 501 -10.39 -0.65 21.51
N VAL A 502 -9.64 -0.96 20.45
CA VAL A 502 -9.22 -0.03 19.41
C VAL A 502 -9.67 -0.58 18.06
N VAL A 503 -10.39 0.23 17.29
CA VAL A 503 -10.75 -0.06 15.90
C VAL A 503 -9.72 0.64 15.00
N LEU A 504 -9.00 -0.14 14.21
CA LEU A 504 -8.15 0.34 13.12
C LEU A 504 -8.96 0.18 11.83
N ASN A 505 -9.22 1.26 11.09
CA ASN A 505 -10.03 1.25 9.88
C ASN A 505 -9.31 1.99 8.74
N TRP A 506 -9.05 1.28 7.65
CA TRP A 506 -8.47 1.80 6.39
C TRP A 506 -9.37 1.54 5.19
N GLY A 507 -10.67 1.35 5.43
CA GLY A 507 -11.67 1.00 4.42
C GLY A 507 -12.58 2.15 3.98
N ASP A 508 -12.38 3.36 4.51
CA ASP A 508 -13.30 4.50 4.34
C ASP A 508 -12.76 5.63 3.44
N ASP A 509 -11.55 5.50 2.91
CA ASP A 509 -10.94 6.42 1.94
C ASP A 509 -10.67 5.70 0.61
N LEU A 510 -11.61 5.84 -0.33
CA LEU A 510 -11.51 5.22 -1.65
C LEU A 510 -10.23 5.63 -2.41
N ASN A 511 -9.76 6.87 -2.27
CA ASN A 511 -8.55 7.30 -2.98
C ASN A 511 -7.30 6.61 -2.43
N ALA A 512 -7.22 6.45 -1.10
CA ALA A 512 -6.14 5.70 -0.46
C ALA A 512 -6.17 4.22 -0.87
N ILE A 513 -7.36 3.60 -0.87
CA ILE A 513 -7.54 2.21 -1.31
C ILE A 513 -7.08 2.02 -2.76
N LEU A 514 -7.51 2.90 -3.68
CA LEU A 514 -7.08 2.82 -5.07
C LEU A 514 -5.56 2.99 -5.25
N ALA A 515 -4.94 3.88 -4.47
CA ALA A 515 -3.50 4.09 -4.50
C ALA A 515 -2.70 2.90 -3.94
N THR A 516 -3.26 2.19 -2.97
CA THR A 516 -2.62 1.01 -2.35
C THR A 516 -2.86 -0.26 -3.17
N GLU A 517 -4.09 -0.53 -3.61
CA GLU A 517 -4.50 -1.83 -4.16
C GLU A 517 -4.42 -1.90 -5.69
N TYR A 518 -4.49 -0.77 -6.41
CA TYR A 518 -4.67 -0.74 -7.87
C TYR A 518 -3.57 0.05 -8.62
N ASN A 519 -2.39 0.20 -8.03
CA ASN A 519 -1.27 0.91 -8.64
C ASN A 519 -0.01 0.02 -8.74
N PRO A 520 0.01 -0.97 -9.66
CA PRO A 520 1.15 -1.86 -9.81
C PRO A 520 2.38 -1.11 -10.36
N VAL A 521 3.56 -1.39 -9.81
CA VAL A 521 4.84 -0.81 -10.23
C VAL A 521 5.82 -1.93 -10.51
N ALA A 522 6.48 -1.89 -11.68
CA ALA A 522 7.45 -2.91 -12.11
C ALA A 522 6.92 -4.37 -12.03
N GLY A 523 5.63 -4.57 -12.30
CA GLY A 523 4.98 -5.89 -12.28
C GLY A 523 4.61 -6.42 -10.89
N TYR A 524 4.79 -5.63 -9.83
CA TYR A 524 4.34 -5.99 -8.49
C TYR A 524 2.89 -5.56 -8.31
N GLU A 525 2.01 -6.53 -8.09
CA GLU A 525 0.58 -6.31 -7.87
C GLU A 525 0.26 -6.44 -6.38
N PHE A 526 -0.75 -5.69 -5.90
CA PHE A 526 -1.16 -5.78 -4.50
C PHE A 526 -1.58 -7.21 -4.14
N GLU A 527 -1.13 -7.68 -2.97
CA GLU A 527 -1.42 -9.04 -2.50
C GLU A 527 -2.17 -9.03 -1.15
N GLY A 528 -1.82 -8.13 -0.22
CA GLY A 528 -2.52 -8.08 1.06
C GLY A 528 -2.06 -7.00 2.03
N TYR A 529 -2.68 -7.00 3.20
CA TYR A 529 -2.37 -6.15 4.35
C TYR A 529 -1.81 -6.96 5.51
N ASN A 530 -0.89 -6.36 6.26
CA ASN A 530 -0.45 -6.86 7.56
C ASN A 530 -0.81 -5.85 8.65
N VAL A 531 -1.24 -6.33 9.81
CA VAL A 531 -1.50 -5.53 11.01
C VAL A 531 -0.49 -5.91 12.08
N TYR A 532 0.14 -4.90 12.68
CA TYR A 532 1.17 -5.06 13.70
C TYR A 532 0.83 -4.32 14.98
N GLN A 533 1.27 -4.86 16.11
CA GLN A 533 1.42 -4.13 17.36
C GLN A 533 2.92 -4.00 17.70
N LEU A 534 3.37 -2.77 17.91
CA LEU A 534 4.76 -2.44 18.22
C LEU A 534 4.97 -2.27 19.74
N PRO A 535 6.13 -2.68 20.29
CA PRO A 535 6.45 -2.46 21.70
C PRO A 535 6.57 -0.98 22.08
N THR A 536 7.11 -0.15 21.18
CA THR A 536 7.34 1.28 21.39
C THR A 536 7.06 2.07 20.11
N ALA A 537 6.94 3.41 20.22
CA ALA A 537 6.73 4.31 19.09
C ALA A 537 7.85 4.25 18.02
N THR A 538 9.02 3.72 18.38
CA THR A 538 10.24 3.74 17.56
C THR A 538 10.75 2.32 17.25
N SER A 539 9.98 1.30 17.60
CA SER A 539 10.33 -0.09 17.29
C SER A 539 10.25 -0.34 15.79
N ALA A 540 11.14 -1.18 15.26
CA ALA A 540 11.03 -1.66 13.89
C ALA A 540 9.93 -2.73 13.78
N LEU A 541 9.49 -3.06 12.55
CA LEU A 541 8.54 -4.16 12.33
C LEU A 541 9.11 -5.52 12.78
N SER A 542 10.42 -5.69 12.80
CA SER A 542 11.09 -6.90 13.30
C SER A 542 10.88 -7.13 14.80
N ASP A 543 10.64 -6.07 15.58
CA ASP A 543 10.31 -6.14 17.00
C ASP A 543 8.78 -6.27 17.24
N ALA A 544 7.99 -6.10 16.19
CA ALA A 544 6.54 -6.04 16.27
C ALA A 544 5.90 -7.44 16.31
N VAL A 545 4.74 -7.53 16.96
CA VAL A 545 3.88 -8.70 16.85
C VAL A 545 2.96 -8.51 15.65
N LYS A 546 3.12 -9.32 14.60
CA LYS A 546 2.13 -9.40 13.50
C LYS A 546 0.85 -10.03 14.04
N VAL A 547 -0.22 -9.24 14.15
CA VAL A 547 -1.48 -9.65 14.79
C VAL A 547 -2.51 -10.18 13.79
N ALA A 548 -2.43 -9.75 12.52
CA ALA A 548 -3.30 -10.23 11.45
C ALA A 548 -2.64 -10.04 10.07
N THR A 549 -3.07 -10.87 9.12
CA THR A 549 -2.79 -10.76 7.69
C THR A 549 -4.10 -10.95 6.93
N PHE A 550 -4.35 -10.10 5.93
CA PHE A 550 -5.51 -10.15 5.05
C PHE A 550 -5.07 -10.07 3.60
N ASP A 551 -5.22 -11.15 2.86
CA ASP A 551 -4.66 -11.34 1.53
C ASP A 551 -5.72 -11.81 0.53
N LEU A 552 -5.43 -11.63 -0.76
CA LEU A 552 -6.31 -12.07 -1.84
C LEU A 552 -6.50 -13.59 -1.79
N GLU A 553 -7.72 -14.07 -2.07
CA GLU A 553 -8.01 -15.50 -2.18
C GLU A 553 -7.57 -16.02 -3.56
N ASN A 554 -6.27 -16.03 -3.82
CA ASN A 554 -5.67 -16.36 -5.12
C ASN A 554 -4.73 -17.59 -5.06
N GLY A 555 -4.54 -18.20 -3.88
CA GLY A 555 -3.68 -19.35 -3.66
C GLY A 555 -2.25 -19.00 -3.23
N VAL A 556 -1.91 -17.72 -3.06
CA VAL A 556 -0.59 -17.23 -2.65
C VAL A 556 -0.51 -17.17 -1.12
N THR A 557 -0.21 -18.32 -0.51
CA THR A 557 -0.10 -18.45 0.96
C THR A 557 1.30 -18.26 1.51
N GLU A 558 2.33 -18.35 0.66
CA GLU A 558 3.72 -18.19 1.07
C GLU A 558 4.50 -17.51 -0.05
N ILE A 559 5.14 -16.40 0.27
CA ILE A 559 6.07 -15.72 -0.64
C ILE A 559 7.47 -15.85 -0.07
N LEU A 560 8.33 -16.52 -0.84
CA LEU A 560 9.73 -16.69 -0.49
C LEU A 560 10.55 -15.51 -1.01
N GLY A 561 11.45 -15.00 -0.16
CA GLY A 561 12.46 -14.02 -0.51
C GLY A 561 13.86 -14.55 -0.16
N ASN A 562 14.87 -14.09 -0.87
CA ASN A 562 16.26 -14.46 -0.63
C ASN A 562 16.86 -13.52 0.41
N VAL A 563 16.88 -13.97 1.66
CA VAL A 563 17.45 -13.18 2.76
C VAL A 563 18.84 -13.70 3.05
N PHE A 564 19.80 -12.79 3.24
CA PHE A 564 21.11 -13.18 3.72
C PHE A 564 21.01 -13.74 5.14
N LEU A 565 21.28 -15.04 5.27
CA LEU A 565 21.29 -15.72 6.57
C LEU A 565 22.73 -16.00 6.97
N PRO A 566 23.26 -15.28 7.98
CA PRO A 566 24.68 -15.37 8.26
C PRO A 566 25.12 -16.74 8.79
N GLU A 567 24.22 -17.50 9.42
CA GLU A 567 24.45 -18.90 9.82
C GLU A 567 24.91 -19.77 8.64
N TYR A 568 24.42 -19.49 7.42
CA TYR A 568 24.76 -20.22 6.21
C TYR A 568 25.81 -19.50 5.36
N GLY A 569 26.12 -18.23 5.67
CA GLY A 569 27.07 -17.40 4.91
C GLY A 569 26.65 -17.16 3.46
N THR A 570 25.35 -17.26 3.17
CA THR A 570 24.77 -17.14 1.83
C THR A 570 23.33 -16.66 1.95
N GLN A 571 22.77 -16.15 0.85
CA GLN A 571 21.32 -15.96 0.75
C GLN A 571 20.59 -17.30 0.84
N VAL A 572 19.52 -17.32 1.61
CA VAL A 572 18.62 -18.45 1.75
C VAL A 572 17.20 -17.99 1.48
N SER A 573 16.50 -18.79 0.69
CA SER A 573 15.09 -18.56 0.38
C SER A 573 14.25 -18.90 1.61
N ILE A 574 13.66 -17.88 2.25
CA ILE A 574 12.78 -18.01 3.42
C ILE A 574 11.45 -17.29 3.18
N PRO A 575 10.37 -17.65 3.89
CA PRO A 575 9.10 -16.93 3.81
C PRO A 575 9.27 -15.49 4.30
N VAL A 576 9.10 -14.52 3.40
CA VAL A 576 9.09 -13.07 3.72
C VAL A 576 7.67 -12.55 3.90
N GLN A 577 6.68 -13.19 3.27
CA GLN A 577 5.26 -12.99 3.55
C GLN A 577 4.57 -14.34 3.71
N ASN A 578 3.60 -14.38 4.63
CA ASN A 578 2.75 -15.55 4.86
C ASN A 578 1.30 -15.08 4.72
N GLY A 579 0.69 -15.48 3.60
CA GLY A 579 -0.73 -15.29 3.34
C GLY A 579 -1.59 -16.33 4.05
N LEU A 580 -2.88 -16.05 4.20
CA LEU A 580 -3.87 -16.95 4.77
C LEU A 580 -4.98 -17.34 3.78
N ASP A 581 -5.02 -16.74 2.58
CA ASP A 581 -6.12 -16.82 1.61
C ASP A 581 -7.49 -16.57 2.29
N VAL A 582 -7.60 -15.48 3.08
CA VAL A 582 -8.83 -15.17 3.86
C VAL A 582 -9.62 -13.97 3.35
N GLY A 583 -9.22 -13.44 2.20
CA GLY A 583 -9.78 -12.26 1.58
C GLY A 583 -9.26 -10.96 2.20
N VAL A 584 -9.27 -9.91 1.38
CA VAL A 584 -8.88 -8.56 1.80
C VAL A 584 -9.90 -8.03 2.79
N ARG A 585 -9.42 -7.51 3.93
CA ARG A 585 -10.22 -6.78 4.91
C ARG A 585 -9.58 -5.45 5.21
N ARG A 586 -10.41 -4.43 5.42
CA ARG A 586 -9.96 -3.05 5.63
C ARG A 586 -10.21 -2.49 7.04
N TYR A 587 -10.41 -3.38 8.00
CA TYR A 587 -10.50 -2.99 9.41
C TYR A 587 -10.05 -4.13 10.33
N PHE A 588 -9.62 -3.77 11.54
CA PHE A 588 -9.27 -4.71 12.60
C PHE A 588 -9.68 -4.16 13.96
N VAL A 589 -10.25 -5.02 14.82
CA VAL A 589 -10.61 -4.66 16.19
C VAL A 589 -9.58 -5.28 17.14
N VAL A 590 -8.79 -4.43 17.79
CA VAL A 590 -7.84 -4.80 18.82
C VAL A 590 -8.57 -4.84 20.16
N GLU A 591 -8.60 -5.99 20.82
CA GLU A 591 -9.29 -6.19 22.11
C GLU A 591 -8.32 -6.49 23.26
N GLN A 592 -7.04 -6.64 22.95
CA GLN A 592 -5.99 -6.92 23.92
C GLN A 592 -4.66 -6.34 23.47
N ASP A 593 -3.74 -6.23 24.42
CA ASP A 593 -2.34 -5.99 24.15
C ASP A 593 -1.67 -7.30 23.72
N TYR A 594 -1.42 -7.47 22.41
CA TYR A 594 -0.76 -8.63 21.82
C TYR A 594 0.73 -8.73 22.16
N THR A 595 1.37 -7.66 22.64
CA THR A 595 2.77 -7.72 23.11
C THR A 595 2.89 -8.38 24.49
N THR A 596 1.85 -8.26 25.34
CA THR A 596 1.85 -8.81 26.70
C THR A 596 0.79 -9.88 26.97
N GLY A 597 -0.18 -10.06 26.07
CA GLY A 597 -1.34 -10.93 26.24
C GLY A 597 -2.35 -10.45 27.30
N LYS A 598 -2.32 -9.17 27.68
CA LYS A 598 -3.19 -8.59 28.71
C LYS A 598 -4.32 -7.75 28.08
N PRO A 599 -5.39 -7.45 28.82
CA PRO A 599 -6.40 -6.49 28.37
C PRO A 599 -5.79 -5.11 28.09
N LEU A 600 -6.42 -4.35 27.19
CA LEU A 600 -6.14 -2.94 27.02
C LEU A 600 -6.58 -2.15 28.26
N TYR A 601 -5.82 -1.13 28.64
CA TYR A 601 -6.13 -0.28 29.79
C TYR A 601 -6.33 1.18 29.37
N ALA A 602 -7.49 1.75 29.68
CA ALA A 602 -7.77 3.16 29.42
C ALA A 602 -6.69 4.09 30.03
N GLY A 603 -6.25 5.07 29.24
CA GLY A 603 -5.17 6.00 29.57
C GLY A 603 -3.76 5.47 29.34
N SER A 604 -3.63 4.25 28.82
CA SER A 604 -2.37 3.71 28.34
C SER A 604 -2.25 3.91 26.83
N GLU A 605 -1.04 4.21 26.38
CA GLU A 605 -0.69 4.37 24.98
C GLU A 605 -0.18 3.03 24.42
N TYR A 606 -0.66 2.68 23.24
CA TYR A 606 -0.27 1.50 22.48
C TYR A 606 0.11 1.91 21.06
N TYR A 607 0.96 1.12 20.42
CA TYR A 607 1.51 1.43 19.10
C TYR A 607 1.07 0.37 18.09
N PHE A 608 0.42 0.78 17.02
CA PHE A 608 -0.04 -0.10 15.95
C PHE A 608 0.49 0.36 14.60
N ALA A 609 0.57 -0.55 13.64
CA ALA A 609 0.78 -0.19 12.24
C ALA A 609 -0.04 -1.12 11.35
N VAL A 610 -0.47 -0.59 10.22
CA VAL A 610 -1.03 -1.37 9.11
C VAL A 610 -0.16 -1.08 7.90
N THR A 611 0.28 -2.13 7.23
CA THR A 611 1.08 -2.06 5.99
C THR A 611 0.37 -2.84 4.90
N ALA A 612 0.71 -2.53 3.66
CA ALA A 612 0.32 -3.30 2.49
C ALA A 612 1.56 -3.95 1.87
N TYR A 613 1.41 -5.12 1.29
CA TYR A 613 2.47 -5.77 0.52
C TYR A 613 1.97 -6.18 -0.86
N ASN A 614 2.88 -6.18 -1.81
CA ASN A 614 2.66 -6.64 -3.17
C ASN A 614 3.41 -7.95 -3.44
N TYR A 615 3.12 -8.54 -4.60
CA TYR A 615 3.73 -9.75 -5.07
C TYR A 615 4.03 -9.66 -6.57
N ASN A 616 5.24 -10.07 -6.95
CA ASN A 616 5.62 -10.39 -8.31
C ASN A 616 6.20 -11.81 -8.31
N PRO A 617 5.55 -12.79 -8.96
CA PRO A 617 6.05 -14.17 -8.98
C PRO A 617 7.37 -14.32 -9.75
N GLU A 618 7.63 -13.46 -10.74
CA GLU A 618 8.78 -13.52 -11.65
C GLU A 618 9.32 -12.09 -11.89
N PRO A 619 9.97 -11.47 -10.89
CA PRO A 619 10.50 -10.12 -11.04
C PRO A 619 11.70 -10.09 -12.01
N ASP A 620 11.70 -9.10 -12.90
CA ASP A 620 12.68 -9.01 -13.99
C ASP A 620 14.06 -8.48 -13.55
N LEU A 621 14.09 -7.67 -12.48
CA LEU A 621 15.26 -6.83 -12.13
C LEU A 621 15.90 -7.16 -10.78
N ILE A 622 15.09 -7.38 -9.75
CA ILE A 622 15.54 -7.77 -8.41
C ILE A 622 14.88 -9.08 -8.01
N GLU A 623 15.53 -9.87 -7.17
CA GLU A 623 15.02 -11.20 -6.78
C GLU A 623 13.91 -11.16 -5.73
N ASP A 624 13.73 -10.03 -5.04
CA ASP A 624 12.72 -9.85 -4.00
C ASP A 624 11.32 -9.94 -4.59
N LYS A 625 10.58 -11.00 -4.28
CA LYS A 625 9.25 -11.24 -4.86
C LYS A 625 8.12 -10.44 -4.22
N ALA A 626 8.35 -9.86 -3.05
CA ALA A 626 7.35 -9.04 -2.35
C ALA A 626 8.01 -7.85 -1.68
N LEU A 627 7.35 -6.70 -1.78
CA LEU A 627 7.73 -5.47 -1.10
C LEU A 627 6.59 -5.04 -0.17
N GLU A 628 6.93 -4.73 1.07
CA GLU A 628 5.98 -4.26 2.08
C GLU A 628 6.16 -2.76 2.32
N SER A 629 5.05 -2.04 2.34
CA SER A 629 5.03 -0.59 2.53
C SER A 629 5.69 -0.23 3.87
N ALA A 630 6.49 0.83 3.88
CA ALA A 630 7.02 1.38 5.14
C ALA A 630 5.89 1.63 6.13
N HIS A 631 6.10 1.25 7.40
CA HIS A 631 5.05 1.31 8.39
C HIS A 631 4.84 2.72 8.95
N ALA A 632 3.58 3.05 9.16
CA ALA A 632 3.11 4.23 9.88
C ALA A 632 2.80 3.84 11.33
N THR A 633 3.64 4.22 12.29
CA THR A 633 3.33 3.94 13.71
C THR A 633 2.23 4.87 14.22
N LEU A 634 1.09 4.27 14.55
CA LEU A 634 -0.08 4.90 15.15
C LEU A 634 0.03 4.79 16.68
N ALA A 635 0.32 5.89 17.36
CA ALA A 635 0.22 5.99 18.81
C ALA A 635 -1.24 6.20 19.22
N VAL A 636 -1.79 5.25 19.98
CA VAL A 636 -3.20 5.22 20.35
C VAL A 636 -3.33 5.18 21.87
N VAL A 637 -3.87 6.26 22.44
CA VAL A 637 -4.29 6.28 23.85
C VAL A 637 -5.69 5.68 23.95
N VAL A 638 -5.79 4.50 24.55
CA VAL A 638 -7.07 3.81 24.77
C VAL A 638 -7.94 4.66 25.70
N GLN A 639 -9.17 4.96 25.30
CA GLN A 639 -10.06 5.83 26.07
C GLN A 639 -11.53 5.61 25.72
N PRO A 640 -12.45 5.89 26.66
CA PRO A 640 -13.89 5.86 26.38
C PRO A 640 -14.28 6.84 25.26
N PRO A 641 -15.53 6.74 24.75
CA PRO A 641 -16.11 7.77 23.89
C PRO A 641 -16.00 9.17 24.53
N PRO A 642 -15.94 10.24 23.72
CA PRO A 642 -15.85 11.61 24.23
C PRO A 642 -16.92 11.91 25.30
N PRO A 643 -16.63 12.74 26.32
CA PRO A 643 -17.57 12.99 27.41
C PRO A 643 -18.96 13.43 26.93
N GLY A 644 -19.97 12.68 27.36
CA GLY A 644 -21.37 12.84 26.99
C GLY A 644 -21.82 12.06 25.76
N SER A 645 -20.90 11.45 25.01
CA SER A 645 -21.21 10.61 23.85
C SER A 645 -21.33 9.14 24.25
N ARG A 646 -22.24 8.42 23.59
CA ARG A 646 -22.37 6.95 23.70
C ARG A 646 -22.49 6.34 22.32
N TYR A 647 -21.77 5.24 22.11
CA TYR A 647 -21.91 4.38 20.94
C TYR A 647 -22.98 3.34 21.25
N GLU A 648 -24.04 3.27 20.44
CA GLU A 648 -25.16 2.37 20.68
C GLU A 648 -24.79 0.89 20.45
N LEU A 649 -23.95 0.63 19.45
CA LEU A 649 -23.46 -0.70 19.11
C LEU A 649 -21.93 -0.68 18.98
N PRO A 650 -21.21 -1.71 19.48
CA PRO A 650 -19.77 -1.85 19.24
C PRO A 650 -19.47 -2.27 17.80
N ALA A 651 -18.21 -2.14 17.40
CA ALA A 651 -17.71 -2.70 16.14
C ALA A 651 -17.98 -4.22 16.06
N GLY A 652 -18.26 -4.72 14.86
CA GLY A 652 -18.66 -6.10 14.58
C GLY A 652 -20.15 -6.40 14.83
N SER A 653 -20.94 -5.44 15.33
CA SER A 653 -22.37 -5.65 15.55
C SER A 653 -23.13 -5.77 14.23
N ALA A 654 -23.92 -6.83 14.06
CA ALA A 654 -24.76 -7.04 12.89
C ALA A 654 -25.88 -5.98 12.78
N LEU A 655 -26.14 -5.54 11.56
CA LEU A 655 -27.20 -4.61 11.20
C LEU A 655 -28.49 -5.37 10.85
N THR A 656 -29.64 -4.73 11.07
CA THR A 656 -30.94 -5.30 10.69
C THR A 656 -31.50 -4.57 9.49
N PHE A 657 -31.61 -5.28 8.37
CA PHE A 657 -32.20 -4.76 7.13
C PHE A 657 -33.68 -5.12 7.03
N THR A 658 -34.47 -4.17 6.54
CA THR A 658 -35.89 -4.38 6.23
C THR A 658 -36.08 -4.29 4.72
N LYS A 659 -36.52 -5.38 4.10
CA LYS A 659 -36.87 -5.41 2.68
C LYS A 659 -38.10 -4.54 2.43
N SER A 660 -38.03 -3.69 1.41
CA SER A 660 -39.11 -2.82 0.97
C SER A 660 -39.35 -3.02 -0.52
N GLY A 661 -40.39 -3.81 -0.86
CA GLY A 661 -40.76 -4.08 -2.25
C GLY A 661 -40.10 -5.33 -2.85
N GLY A 662 -40.64 -5.78 -3.99
CA GLY A 662 -40.18 -6.90 -4.80
C GLY A 662 -40.23 -8.30 -4.14
N ASN A 663 -40.07 -9.32 -4.96
CA ASN A 663 -40.09 -10.73 -4.55
C ASN A 663 -38.70 -11.39 -4.62
N SER A 664 -37.63 -10.60 -4.82
CA SER A 664 -36.27 -11.12 -4.90
C SER A 664 -35.85 -12.06 -3.74
N ASP A 665 -35.11 -13.10 -4.11
CA ASP A 665 -34.39 -14.02 -3.22
C ASP A 665 -32.99 -13.51 -2.80
N GLY A 666 -32.62 -12.29 -3.20
CA GLY A 666 -31.36 -11.66 -2.83
C GLY A 666 -31.17 -11.52 -1.32
N LEU A 667 -29.92 -11.63 -0.87
CA LEU A 667 -29.56 -11.54 0.54
C LEU A 667 -28.76 -10.26 0.80
N ILE A 668 -28.88 -9.76 2.03
CA ILE A 668 -28.14 -8.59 2.49
C ILE A 668 -27.67 -8.84 3.92
N ASP A 669 -26.43 -8.45 4.18
CA ASP A 669 -25.86 -8.45 5.53
C ASP A 669 -25.00 -7.19 5.71
N GLY A 670 -24.70 -6.85 6.96
CA GLY A 670 -23.88 -5.69 7.25
C GLY A 670 -23.54 -5.59 8.71
N VAL A 671 -22.45 -4.89 8.99
CA VAL A 671 -21.91 -4.72 10.33
C VAL A 671 -21.53 -3.26 10.59
N VAL A 672 -21.55 -2.88 11.85
CA VAL A 672 -20.89 -1.66 12.32
C VAL A 672 -19.38 -1.91 12.32
N VAL A 673 -18.62 -1.16 11.54
CA VAL A 673 -17.16 -1.24 11.53
C VAL A 673 -16.57 -0.19 12.48
N ASP A 674 -17.00 1.07 12.32
CA ASP A 674 -16.49 2.18 13.11
C ASP A 674 -17.64 2.87 13.87
N PRO A 675 -17.86 2.52 15.16
CA PRO A 675 -18.94 3.09 15.96
C PRO A 675 -18.75 4.58 16.26
N GLY A 676 -17.56 5.14 16.04
CA GLY A 676 -17.28 6.57 16.17
C GLY A 676 -17.68 7.39 14.95
N LYS A 677 -18.03 6.74 13.83
CA LYS A 677 -18.39 7.38 12.56
C LYS A 677 -19.83 7.15 12.12
N VAL A 678 -20.61 6.35 12.86
CA VAL A 678 -22.03 6.11 12.55
C VAL A 678 -22.86 7.38 12.67
N THR A 679 -23.77 7.60 11.71
CA THR A 679 -24.50 8.86 11.57
C THR A 679 -25.89 8.86 12.21
N GLY A 680 -26.47 7.68 12.47
CA GLY A 680 -27.87 7.53 12.85
C GLY A 680 -28.87 7.69 11.69
N ASP A 681 -28.40 7.85 10.45
CA ASP A 681 -29.26 7.98 9.28
C ASP A 681 -29.96 6.66 8.92
N THR A 682 -31.10 6.78 8.24
CA THR A 682 -31.68 5.67 7.48
C THR A 682 -31.12 5.65 6.08
N TYR A 683 -30.69 4.48 5.63
CA TYR A 683 -30.16 4.24 4.30
C TYR A 683 -31.11 3.35 3.50
N THR A 684 -31.17 3.60 2.21
CA THR A 684 -31.82 2.75 1.22
C THR A 684 -30.76 2.09 0.35
N ILE A 685 -30.78 0.76 0.32
CA ILE A 685 -29.98 -0.07 -0.58
C ILE A 685 -30.89 -0.41 -1.75
N GLY A 686 -30.53 0.04 -2.94
CA GLY A 686 -31.31 -0.19 -4.16
C GLY A 686 -30.42 -0.65 -5.31
N PHE A 687 -31.05 -0.95 -6.44
CA PHE A 687 -30.39 -1.49 -7.63
C PHE A 687 -30.43 -0.53 -8.81
N ALA A 688 -29.42 -0.60 -9.67
CA ALA A 688 -29.29 0.21 -10.87
C ALA A 688 -28.65 -0.59 -12.02
N VAL A 689 -28.72 -0.03 -13.24
CA VAL A 689 -27.97 -0.54 -14.40
C VAL A 689 -26.54 -0.04 -14.31
N SER A 690 -25.58 -0.92 -14.58
CA SER A 690 -24.16 -0.55 -14.62
C SER A 690 -23.90 0.52 -15.70
N PRO A 691 -23.02 1.50 -15.44
CA PRO A 691 -22.52 2.37 -16.50
C PRO A 691 -21.62 1.64 -17.51
N ASP A 692 -21.11 0.45 -17.16
CA ASP A 692 -20.38 -0.44 -18.07
C ASP A 692 -21.37 -1.19 -18.99
N PRO A 693 -21.30 -0.98 -20.32
CA PRO A 693 -22.20 -1.65 -21.26
C PRO A 693 -22.00 -3.16 -21.36
N ASP A 694 -20.87 -3.68 -20.91
CA ASP A 694 -20.56 -5.11 -20.94
C ASP A 694 -21.09 -5.83 -19.68
N TRP A 695 -21.58 -5.08 -18.68
CA TRP A 695 -22.14 -5.61 -17.44
C TRP A 695 -23.67 -5.66 -17.51
N THR A 696 -24.23 -6.87 -17.54
CA THR A 696 -25.68 -7.10 -17.75
C THR A 696 -26.48 -7.32 -16.47
N GLU A 697 -25.81 -7.65 -15.35
CA GLU A 697 -26.46 -7.84 -14.06
C GLU A 697 -26.72 -6.50 -13.35
N PRO A 698 -27.72 -6.41 -12.45
CA PRO A 698 -27.91 -5.22 -11.63
C PRO A 698 -26.67 -4.94 -10.75
N ILE A 699 -26.33 -3.67 -10.58
CA ILE A 699 -25.42 -3.19 -9.53
C ILE A 699 -26.24 -2.65 -8.37
N TRP A 700 -25.66 -2.53 -7.18
CA TRP A 700 -26.32 -1.92 -6.03
C TRP A 700 -25.68 -0.59 -5.63
N TYR A 701 -26.46 0.21 -4.92
CA TYR A 701 -26.03 1.49 -4.33
C TYR A 701 -26.59 1.63 -2.92
N MET A 702 -25.97 2.50 -2.11
CA MET A 702 -26.43 2.87 -0.78
C MET A 702 -26.68 4.38 -0.73
N GLU A 703 -27.93 4.77 -0.49
CA GLU A 703 -28.37 6.17 -0.45
C GLU A 703 -28.80 6.54 0.96
N ASN A 704 -28.33 7.68 1.48
CA ASN A 704 -28.74 8.17 2.79
C ASN A 704 -30.09 8.90 2.75
N SER A 705 -30.64 9.22 3.92
CA SER A 705 -31.93 9.90 4.07
C SER A 705 -32.02 11.29 3.39
N ALA A 706 -30.88 11.89 3.04
CA ALA A 706 -30.78 13.16 2.31
C ALA A 706 -30.81 12.98 0.77
N GLY A 707 -30.89 11.75 0.26
CA GLY A 707 -30.87 11.42 -1.17
C GLY A 707 -29.46 11.46 -1.77
N THR A 708 -28.42 11.33 -0.95
CA THR A 708 -27.03 11.24 -1.43
C THR A 708 -26.62 9.77 -1.46
N LYS A 709 -26.21 9.28 -2.63
CA LYS A 709 -25.57 7.98 -2.77
C LYS A 709 -24.18 8.03 -2.14
N VAL A 710 -24.03 7.36 -1.00
CA VAL A 710 -22.77 7.25 -0.26
C VAL A 710 -21.93 6.06 -0.76
N LEU A 711 -22.58 5.06 -1.38
CA LEU A 711 -21.97 4.07 -2.27
C LEU A 711 -22.79 4.01 -3.56
N ASP A 712 -22.13 3.80 -4.69
CA ASP A 712 -22.75 3.61 -6.01
C ASP A 712 -21.90 2.64 -6.82
N ASP A 713 -22.48 2.04 -7.87
CA ASP A 713 -21.75 1.17 -8.80
C ASP A 713 -21.05 -0.02 -8.13
N GLN A 714 -21.76 -0.69 -7.20
CA GLN A 714 -21.23 -1.84 -6.48
C GLN A 714 -21.73 -3.14 -7.11
N ALA A 715 -20.81 -4.07 -7.39
CA ALA A 715 -21.16 -5.41 -7.85
C ALA A 715 -21.88 -6.20 -6.75
N GLN A 716 -22.77 -7.11 -7.18
CA GLN A 716 -23.40 -8.06 -6.28
C GLN A 716 -22.49 -9.26 -6.05
N LEU A 717 -22.49 -9.80 -4.84
CA LEU A 717 -21.85 -11.07 -4.53
C LEU A 717 -22.70 -12.24 -5.04
N GLY A 718 -22.06 -13.38 -5.32
CA GLY A 718 -22.80 -14.61 -5.59
C GLY A 718 -23.41 -15.19 -4.31
N ASP A 719 -22.67 -15.08 -3.20
CA ASP A 719 -23.09 -15.45 -1.85
C ASP A 719 -22.54 -14.47 -0.81
N LEU A 720 -23.23 -14.24 0.31
CA LEU A 720 -22.74 -13.34 1.35
C LEU A 720 -21.45 -13.82 2.04
N SER A 721 -21.14 -15.11 1.93
CA SER A 721 -19.90 -15.74 2.41
C SER A 721 -18.71 -15.64 1.45
N ASP A 722 -18.89 -15.02 0.28
CA ASP A 722 -17.79 -14.66 -0.64
C ASP A 722 -16.84 -13.61 0.02
N TYR A 723 -16.01 -12.95 -0.79
CA TYR A 723 -15.02 -11.98 -0.34
C TYR A 723 -15.60 -10.85 0.53
N ASP A 724 -14.80 -10.38 1.50
CA ASP A 724 -15.19 -9.43 2.57
C ASP A 724 -14.59 -8.03 2.41
N ASP A 725 -14.31 -7.66 1.15
CA ASP A 725 -13.60 -6.46 0.71
C ASP A 725 -14.55 -5.27 0.40
N GLN A 726 -15.77 -5.27 0.91
CA GLN A 726 -16.69 -4.15 0.67
C GLN A 726 -16.19 -2.89 1.39
N LEU A 727 -16.44 -1.73 0.78
CA LEU A 727 -16.06 -0.43 1.33
C LEU A 727 -16.77 -0.14 2.64
N VAL A 728 -16.11 0.63 3.51
CA VAL A 728 -16.68 1.13 4.76
C VAL A 728 -17.20 2.55 4.51
N VAL A 729 -18.48 2.78 4.78
CA VAL A 729 -19.12 4.08 4.58
C VAL A 729 -19.88 4.47 5.83
N ASP A 730 -19.68 5.69 6.32
CA ASP A 730 -20.37 6.20 7.52
C ASP A 730 -20.27 5.22 8.73
N GLY A 731 -19.12 4.54 8.86
CA GLY A 731 -18.86 3.54 9.90
C GLY A 731 -19.54 2.18 9.70
N LEU A 732 -20.18 1.94 8.56
CA LEU A 732 -20.89 0.71 8.21
C LEU A 732 -20.20 -0.03 7.08
N LYS A 733 -20.31 -1.36 7.08
CA LYS A 733 -19.98 -2.21 5.92
C LYS A 733 -21.21 -3.04 5.55
N VAL A 734 -21.56 -3.07 4.27
CA VAL A 734 -22.75 -3.76 3.75
C VAL A 734 -22.34 -4.71 2.62
N LYS A 735 -22.90 -5.91 2.65
CA LYS A 735 -22.81 -6.93 1.60
C LYS A 735 -24.17 -7.17 1.00
N VAL A 736 -24.24 -7.23 -0.33
CA VAL A 736 -25.45 -7.57 -1.08
C VAL A 736 -25.12 -8.73 -2.00
N SER A 737 -25.90 -9.81 -1.95
CA SER A 737 -25.78 -10.91 -2.89
C SER A 737 -26.98 -10.97 -3.83
N GLY A 738 -26.69 -11.28 -5.09
CA GLY A 738 -27.69 -11.62 -6.10
C GLY A 738 -28.00 -13.11 -6.05
N PRO A 739 -29.27 -13.54 -6.13
CA PRO A 739 -29.58 -14.96 -6.27
C PRO A 739 -29.22 -15.43 -7.70
N PRO A 740 -28.91 -16.72 -7.90
CA PRO A 740 -28.55 -17.26 -9.21
C PRO A 740 -29.71 -17.15 -10.18
N VAL A 741 -29.49 -16.72 -11.41
CA VAL A 741 -30.60 -16.42 -12.33
C VAL A 741 -31.25 -17.68 -12.94
N GLY A 742 -32.56 -17.63 -13.13
CA GLY A 742 -33.35 -18.69 -13.74
C GLY A 742 -33.81 -19.76 -12.75
N ILE A 743 -33.52 -21.04 -13.03
CA ILE A 743 -33.93 -22.18 -12.21
C ILE A 743 -33.17 -22.20 -10.87
N ASN A 744 -33.91 -22.09 -9.76
CA ASN A 744 -33.35 -21.98 -8.42
C ASN A 744 -32.67 -23.29 -7.96
N PRO A 745 -31.32 -23.31 -7.84
CA PRO A 745 -30.60 -24.52 -7.47
C PRO A 745 -30.75 -24.89 -5.99
N TYR A 746 -31.23 -23.97 -5.15
CA TYR A 746 -31.34 -24.13 -3.70
C TYR A 746 -32.72 -24.62 -3.25
N ARG A 747 -33.74 -24.54 -4.12
CA ARG A 747 -35.08 -25.04 -3.84
C ARG A 747 -35.31 -26.42 -4.44
N ALA A 748 -35.37 -27.45 -3.60
CA ALA A 748 -35.60 -28.83 -4.07
C ALA A 748 -37.08 -29.24 -4.03
N GLY A 749 -37.54 -29.89 -5.10
CA GLY A 749 -38.83 -30.56 -5.15
C GLY A 749 -38.92 -31.81 -4.28
N VAL A 750 -40.14 -32.20 -3.87
CA VAL A 750 -40.38 -33.41 -3.08
C VAL A 750 -40.78 -34.57 -3.98
N ALA A 751 -39.91 -35.57 -4.13
CA ALA A 751 -40.25 -36.81 -4.83
C ALA A 751 -41.05 -37.76 -3.93
N TYR A 752 -42.27 -38.16 -4.34
CA TYR A 752 -43.02 -39.29 -3.76
C TYR A 752 -43.43 -39.16 -2.28
N GLY A 753 -43.97 -38.02 -1.88
CA GLY A 753 -44.45 -37.81 -0.51
C GLY A 753 -43.31 -37.55 0.48
N ASP A 754 -43.70 -37.04 1.65
CA ASP A 754 -42.80 -36.43 2.63
C ASP A 754 -41.74 -37.43 3.16
N GLY A 755 -40.45 -37.09 3.06
CA GLY A 755 -39.35 -37.81 3.74
C GLY A 755 -38.33 -38.63 2.91
N SER A 756 -38.29 -38.52 1.59
CA SER A 756 -37.25 -39.20 0.77
C SER A 756 -35.94 -38.41 0.72
N ALA A 757 -34.86 -38.91 1.33
CA ALA A 757 -33.52 -38.31 1.32
C ALA A 757 -32.86 -38.22 -0.08
N THR A 758 -33.46 -38.83 -1.11
CA THR A 758 -32.99 -38.73 -2.52
C THR A 758 -33.51 -37.50 -3.28
N SER A 759 -34.35 -36.66 -2.65
CA SER A 759 -35.00 -35.50 -3.29
C SER A 759 -34.11 -34.26 -3.42
N ALA A 760 -33.30 -33.94 -2.41
CA ALA A 760 -32.62 -32.64 -2.29
C ALA A 760 -31.62 -32.32 -3.42
N THR A 761 -30.92 -33.29 -3.98
CA THR A 761 -29.90 -33.03 -5.03
C THR A 761 -30.43 -33.23 -6.44
N TYR A 762 -31.39 -34.15 -6.62
CA TYR A 762 -31.86 -34.58 -7.93
C TYR A 762 -33.02 -33.73 -8.47
N LEU A 763 -33.81 -33.14 -7.56
CA LEU A 763 -34.95 -32.26 -7.86
C LEU A 763 -34.68 -30.80 -7.49
N ALA A 764 -33.41 -30.38 -7.39
CA ALA A 764 -33.09 -28.97 -7.20
C ALA A 764 -33.59 -28.14 -8.40
N GLY A 765 -34.44 -27.16 -8.13
CA GLY A 765 -35.07 -26.27 -9.11
C GLY A 765 -36.33 -26.78 -9.80
N TRP A 766 -36.81 -27.99 -9.49
CA TRP A 766 -38.01 -28.53 -10.13
C TRP A 766 -38.69 -29.64 -9.31
N ASP A 767 -39.97 -29.89 -9.54
CA ASP A 767 -40.69 -30.99 -8.90
C ASP A 767 -41.72 -31.66 -9.82
N PHE A 768 -42.37 -32.70 -9.30
CA PHE A 768 -43.53 -33.29 -9.92
C PHE A 768 -44.43 -33.96 -8.88
N THR A 769 -45.74 -34.05 -9.17
CA THR A 769 -46.70 -34.82 -8.35
C THR A 769 -47.51 -35.79 -9.19
N GLY A 770 -47.91 -36.92 -8.59
CA GLY A 770 -48.67 -37.99 -9.29
C GLY A 770 -47.78 -39.06 -9.94
N ASP A 771 -48.38 -39.86 -10.83
CA ASP A 771 -47.66 -40.88 -11.60
C ASP A 771 -46.93 -40.20 -12.76
N ARG A 772 -45.65 -39.86 -12.59
CA ARG A 772 -44.82 -39.22 -13.63
C ARG A 772 -44.46 -40.17 -14.77
N TRP A 773 -44.63 -39.74 -16.03
CA TRP A 773 -44.14 -40.49 -17.24
C TRP A 773 -43.21 -39.74 -18.18
N ILE A 774 -42.80 -38.51 -17.84
CA ILE A 774 -41.83 -37.75 -18.62
C ILE A 774 -40.44 -37.77 -17.97
N SER A 775 -39.40 -37.68 -18.79
CA SER A 775 -37.99 -37.43 -18.48
C SER A 775 -37.52 -36.30 -19.39
N GLY A 776 -36.24 -35.94 -19.33
CA GLY A 776 -35.61 -35.08 -20.34
C GLY A 776 -34.67 -35.88 -21.24
N THR A 777 -34.54 -35.43 -22.48
CA THR A 777 -33.41 -35.78 -23.33
C THR A 777 -32.29 -34.77 -23.10
N ASP A 778 -31.10 -35.28 -22.78
CA ASP A 778 -29.91 -34.43 -22.61
C ASP A 778 -29.55 -33.76 -23.94
N TRP A 779 -29.67 -32.43 -23.97
CA TRP A 779 -29.21 -31.59 -25.08
C TRP A 779 -28.04 -30.69 -24.70
N GLY A 780 -27.40 -30.94 -23.55
CA GLY A 780 -26.35 -30.11 -23.01
C GLY A 780 -26.86 -28.84 -22.33
N ALA A 781 -28.03 -28.89 -21.68
CA ALA A 781 -28.54 -27.78 -20.87
C ALA A 781 -27.52 -27.43 -19.77
N GLY A 782 -27.11 -26.16 -19.68
CA GLY A 782 -26.14 -25.68 -18.69
C GLY A 782 -26.55 -25.98 -17.24
N THR A 783 -27.86 -26.01 -16.98
CA THR A 783 -28.41 -26.28 -15.62
C THR A 783 -28.32 -27.75 -15.15
N GLY A 784 -28.13 -28.73 -16.06
CA GLY A 784 -28.15 -30.16 -15.75
C GLY A 784 -29.49 -30.72 -15.22
N ARG A 785 -30.57 -29.93 -15.20
CA ARG A 785 -31.88 -30.33 -14.65
C ARG A 785 -32.68 -31.21 -15.62
N LEU A 786 -33.60 -32.01 -15.08
CA LEU A 786 -34.35 -33.03 -15.85
C LEU A 786 -33.43 -33.92 -16.71
N PHE A 787 -32.24 -34.29 -16.20
CA PHE A 787 -31.18 -35.01 -16.94
C PHE A 787 -30.61 -34.25 -18.15
N GLY A 788 -30.39 -32.95 -18.00
CA GLY A 788 -29.87 -32.09 -19.07
C GLY A 788 -30.92 -31.73 -20.13
N GLY A 789 -32.20 -31.97 -19.85
CA GLY A 789 -33.32 -31.70 -20.77
C GLY A 789 -34.19 -30.51 -20.36
N LEU A 790 -33.79 -29.71 -19.37
CA LEU A 790 -34.47 -28.49 -18.93
C LEU A 790 -33.44 -27.34 -18.84
N SER A 791 -33.76 -26.18 -19.42
CA SER A 791 -32.89 -25.01 -19.49
C SER A 791 -33.64 -23.72 -19.12
N ASN A 792 -32.88 -22.75 -18.64
CA ASN A 792 -33.32 -21.35 -18.57
C ASN A 792 -33.45 -20.76 -19.98
N GLY A 793 -34.30 -19.75 -20.10
CA GLY A 793 -34.53 -19.02 -21.34
C GLY A 793 -33.27 -18.42 -21.97
N TYR A 794 -32.44 -17.73 -21.21
CA TYR A 794 -31.24 -17.05 -21.71
C TYR A 794 -30.13 -18.02 -22.15
N GLU A 795 -30.10 -19.23 -21.58
CA GLU A 795 -29.17 -20.31 -22.01
C GLU A 795 -29.56 -20.91 -23.36
N PHE A 796 -30.79 -20.66 -23.84
CA PHE A 796 -31.26 -21.20 -25.09
C PHE A 796 -30.79 -20.34 -26.27
N PHE A 797 -30.29 -20.99 -27.33
CA PHE A 797 -29.76 -20.31 -28.50
C PHE A 797 -30.78 -19.32 -29.08
N GLY A 798 -30.38 -18.06 -29.24
CA GLY A 798 -31.18 -17.03 -29.91
C GLY A 798 -32.26 -16.37 -29.04
N SER A 799 -32.34 -16.71 -27.75
CA SER A 799 -33.24 -16.04 -26.79
C SER A 799 -33.02 -14.53 -26.76
N ASP A 800 -34.08 -13.77 -26.48
CA ASP A 800 -34.03 -12.33 -26.22
C ASP A 800 -33.99 -11.96 -24.74
N LEU A 801 -33.95 -12.95 -23.86
CA LEU A 801 -33.76 -12.76 -22.43
C LEU A 801 -32.27 -12.65 -22.10
N ASP A 802 -31.90 -11.66 -21.32
CA ASP A 802 -30.55 -11.49 -20.80
C ASP A 802 -30.35 -12.29 -19.50
N GLU A 803 -29.10 -12.58 -19.15
CA GLU A 803 -28.73 -13.32 -17.93
C GLU A 803 -29.25 -12.65 -16.65
N GLY A 804 -29.53 -11.34 -16.64
CA GLY A 804 -30.12 -10.63 -15.50
C GLY A 804 -31.66 -10.58 -15.47
N THR A 805 -32.36 -11.32 -16.34
CA THR A 805 -33.83 -11.32 -16.41
C THR A 805 -34.44 -11.99 -15.17
N ASP A 806 -35.56 -11.45 -14.68
CA ASP A 806 -36.31 -12.08 -13.58
C ASP A 806 -37.21 -13.23 -14.07
N TYR A 807 -37.20 -14.34 -13.34
CA TYR A 807 -37.94 -15.57 -13.68
C TYR A 807 -39.05 -15.83 -12.67
N PHE A 808 -40.10 -16.54 -13.05
CA PHE A 808 -41.18 -16.90 -12.13
C PHE A 808 -41.37 -18.42 -12.01
N ASP A 809 -41.83 -18.86 -10.84
CA ASP A 809 -42.25 -20.25 -10.61
C ASP A 809 -43.32 -20.68 -11.63
N VAL A 810 -43.09 -21.81 -12.28
CA VAL A 810 -44.05 -22.40 -13.23
C VAL A 810 -44.57 -23.72 -12.71
N ARG A 811 -45.89 -23.92 -12.76
CA ARG A 811 -46.51 -25.24 -12.64
C ARG A 811 -47.20 -25.62 -13.94
N MET A 812 -46.88 -26.79 -14.47
CA MET A 812 -47.57 -27.42 -15.59
C MET A 812 -48.48 -28.53 -15.09
N ASP A 813 -49.77 -28.41 -15.36
CA ASP A 813 -50.77 -29.43 -15.06
C ASP A 813 -50.98 -30.30 -16.30
N TRP A 814 -50.49 -31.54 -16.29
CA TRP A 814 -50.52 -32.44 -17.44
C TRP A 814 -51.76 -33.33 -17.45
N ALA A 815 -52.35 -33.48 -18.62
CA ALA A 815 -53.53 -34.29 -18.85
C ALA A 815 -53.24 -35.79 -18.82
N GLY A 816 -54.20 -36.52 -18.28
CA GLY A 816 -54.27 -37.98 -18.33
C GLY A 816 -55.42 -38.52 -19.14
N CYS A 817 -55.40 -39.82 -19.35
CA CYS A 817 -56.53 -40.61 -19.83
C CYS A 817 -56.46 -42.00 -19.18
N GLU A 818 -56.66 -42.06 -17.87
CA GLU A 818 -56.60 -43.31 -17.10
C GLU A 818 -57.65 -44.33 -17.57
N THR A 819 -58.76 -43.84 -18.14
CA THR A 819 -59.84 -44.70 -18.63
C THR A 819 -59.70 -45.08 -20.11
N CYS A 820 -58.66 -44.58 -20.81
CA CYS A 820 -58.33 -45.04 -22.16
C CYS A 820 -57.96 -46.53 -22.12
N ASP A 821 -58.80 -47.39 -22.70
CA ASP A 821 -58.72 -48.86 -22.58
C ASP A 821 -58.21 -49.55 -23.85
N GLY A 822 -57.73 -48.76 -24.82
CA GLY A 822 -57.23 -49.24 -26.11
C GLY A 822 -58.27 -49.21 -27.23
N THR A 823 -59.51 -48.79 -26.94
CA THR A 823 -60.52 -48.52 -27.99
C THR A 823 -60.28 -47.18 -28.72
N GLU A 824 -59.61 -46.23 -28.07
CA GLU A 824 -59.12 -45.01 -28.70
C GLU A 824 -57.77 -45.29 -29.39
N THR A 825 -57.81 -45.37 -30.72
CA THR A 825 -56.68 -45.83 -31.56
C THR A 825 -55.91 -44.67 -32.19
N THR A 826 -56.47 -43.46 -32.16
CA THR A 826 -55.85 -42.23 -32.65
C THR A 826 -55.57 -41.25 -31.50
N ALA A 827 -54.63 -40.33 -31.72
CA ALA A 827 -54.28 -39.28 -30.77
C ALA A 827 -55.49 -38.35 -30.50
N GLU A 828 -56.29 -38.08 -31.54
CA GLU A 828 -57.48 -37.25 -31.49
C GLU A 828 -58.62 -37.90 -30.69
N GLU A 829 -58.84 -39.21 -30.83
CA GLU A 829 -59.82 -39.95 -30.02
C GLU A 829 -59.47 -39.94 -28.54
N ARG A 830 -58.17 -40.07 -28.21
CA ARG A 830 -57.66 -40.01 -26.83
C ARG A 830 -57.76 -38.61 -26.25
N MET A 831 -57.37 -37.59 -27.02
CA MET A 831 -57.56 -36.19 -26.62
C MET A 831 -59.03 -35.91 -26.33
N ALA A 832 -59.94 -36.28 -27.24
CA ALA A 832 -61.37 -36.04 -27.08
C ALA A 832 -61.92 -36.71 -25.81
N LYS A 833 -61.48 -37.93 -25.50
CA LYS A 833 -61.84 -38.64 -24.27
C LYS A 833 -61.27 -37.97 -23.02
N SER A 834 -59.97 -37.64 -23.02
CA SER A 834 -59.28 -36.94 -21.94
C SER A 834 -59.95 -35.59 -21.63
N MET A 835 -60.24 -34.78 -22.66
CA MET A 835 -60.98 -33.53 -22.52
C MET A 835 -62.40 -33.74 -21.96
N ALA A 836 -63.12 -34.77 -22.41
CA ALA A 836 -64.46 -35.09 -21.89
C ALA A 836 -64.45 -35.51 -20.41
N GLU A 837 -63.31 -36.00 -19.90
CA GLU A 837 -63.06 -36.30 -18.50
C GLU A 837 -62.65 -35.07 -17.67
N GLY A 838 -62.57 -33.89 -18.30
CA GLY A 838 -62.21 -32.63 -17.64
C GLY A 838 -60.71 -32.46 -17.40
N GLN A 839 -59.86 -33.15 -18.17
CA GLN A 839 -58.41 -33.08 -18.05
C GLN A 839 -57.84 -31.77 -18.65
N PRO A 840 -56.68 -31.28 -18.17
CA PRO A 840 -56.13 -29.98 -18.55
C PRO A 840 -55.51 -29.96 -19.96
N TRP A 841 -56.19 -29.32 -20.91
CA TRP A 841 -55.70 -29.11 -22.27
C TRP A 841 -55.67 -27.63 -22.63
N SER A 842 -54.64 -27.22 -23.37
CA SER A 842 -54.50 -25.84 -23.85
C SER A 842 -53.95 -25.78 -25.27
N LYS A 843 -53.75 -24.55 -25.78
CA LYS A 843 -53.20 -24.26 -27.10
C LYS A 843 -51.78 -23.71 -27.03
N ALA A 844 -50.93 -24.15 -27.95
CA ALA A 844 -49.57 -23.64 -28.13
C ALA A 844 -49.32 -23.21 -29.58
N VAL A 845 -48.45 -22.23 -29.77
CA VAL A 845 -47.92 -21.92 -31.11
C VAL A 845 -46.94 -23.01 -31.52
N ARG A 846 -46.99 -23.40 -32.80
CA ARG A 846 -46.27 -24.57 -33.31
C ARG A 846 -45.25 -24.18 -34.38
N TYR A 847 -44.02 -24.62 -34.18
CA TYR A 847 -42.88 -24.41 -35.07
C TYR A 847 -42.50 -25.71 -35.78
N ASN A 848 -42.25 -25.62 -37.09
CA ASN A 848 -41.90 -26.77 -37.91
C ASN A 848 -40.39 -26.91 -38.08
N ARG A 849 -39.76 -27.87 -37.40
CA ARG A 849 -38.32 -28.06 -37.51
C ARG A 849 -37.85 -28.42 -38.92
N SER A 850 -38.57 -29.29 -39.62
CA SER A 850 -38.18 -29.75 -40.97
C SER A 850 -38.30 -28.67 -42.05
N ALA A 851 -39.08 -27.62 -41.77
CA ALA A 851 -39.24 -26.44 -42.62
C ALA A 851 -38.39 -25.25 -42.13
N GLY A 852 -37.35 -25.51 -41.34
CA GLY A 852 -36.44 -24.47 -40.85
C GLY A 852 -37.03 -23.63 -39.72
N TYR A 853 -37.75 -24.26 -38.80
CA TYR A 853 -38.45 -23.61 -37.67
C TYR A 853 -39.51 -22.59 -38.12
N SER A 854 -40.20 -22.82 -39.23
CA SER A 854 -41.29 -21.94 -39.66
C SER A 854 -42.48 -22.05 -38.71
N VAL A 855 -43.02 -20.92 -38.25
CA VAL A 855 -44.26 -20.86 -37.45
C VAL A 855 -45.48 -21.26 -38.27
N SER A 856 -46.48 -21.86 -37.62
CA SER A 856 -47.78 -22.14 -38.24
C SER A 856 -48.82 -21.07 -37.92
N ASP A 857 -49.73 -20.83 -38.86
CA ASP A 857 -50.92 -20.00 -38.69
C ASP A 857 -52.01 -20.64 -37.80
N THR A 858 -51.82 -21.90 -37.40
CA THR A 858 -52.79 -22.69 -36.63
C THR A 858 -52.17 -23.17 -35.32
N LEU A 859 -52.88 -22.98 -34.20
CA LEU A 859 -52.43 -23.40 -32.88
C LEU A 859 -52.62 -24.89 -32.64
N ALA A 860 -51.58 -25.54 -32.12
CA ALA A 860 -51.62 -26.94 -31.74
C ALA A 860 -52.26 -27.14 -30.37
N TRP A 861 -52.93 -28.27 -30.17
CA TRP A 861 -53.39 -28.72 -28.87
C TRP A 861 -52.24 -29.35 -28.09
N VAL A 862 -52.07 -28.96 -26.84
CA VAL A 862 -51.08 -29.53 -25.92
C VAL A 862 -51.76 -30.11 -24.67
N PRO A 863 -51.29 -31.26 -24.16
CA PRO A 863 -51.90 -31.95 -23.02
C PRO A 863 -51.46 -31.37 -21.68
N TRP A 864 -51.37 -30.05 -21.57
CA TRP A 864 -51.09 -29.37 -20.31
C TRP A 864 -51.66 -27.97 -20.29
N ILE A 865 -51.69 -27.38 -19.10
CA ILE A 865 -51.80 -25.93 -18.88
C ILE A 865 -50.60 -25.51 -18.03
N ALA A 866 -49.85 -24.51 -18.48
CA ALA A 866 -48.77 -23.91 -17.71
C ALA A 866 -49.28 -22.67 -16.96
N TYR A 867 -48.87 -22.52 -15.70
CA TYR A 867 -49.26 -21.42 -14.83
C TYR A 867 -48.02 -20.74 -14.25
N ASN A 868 -48.01 -19.41 -14.25
CA ASN A 868 -47.22 -18.63 -13.31
C ASN A 868 -47.85 -18.78 -11.92
N THR A 869 -47.16 -19.45 -11.00
CA THR A 869 -47.68 -19.75 -9.66
C THR A 869 -47.37 -18.69 -8.61
N GLU A 870 -46.69 -17.61 -8.97
CA GLU A 870 -46.42 -16.47 -8.08
C GLU A 870 -47.59 -15.47 -8.03
N THR A 871 -48.57 -15.65 -8.90
CA THR A 871 -49.82 -14.89 -8.91
C THR A 871 -50.91 -15.61 -8.11
N ASP A 872 -51.81 -14.86 -7.45
CA ASP A 872 -52.97 -15.42 -6.73
C ASP A 872 -54.28 -14.81 -7.25
N PRO A 873 -55.13 -15.60 -7.97
CA PRO A 873 -54.91 -16.99 -8.35
C PRO A 873 -53.81 -17.15 -9.42
N PRO A 874 -53.20 -18.35 -9.58
CA PRO A 874 -52.18 -18.61 -10.59
C PRO A 874 -52.66 -18.28 -12.01
N THR A 875 -51.82 -17.54 -12.75
CA THR A 875 -52.13 -17.02 -14.08
C THR A 875 -51.64 -17.98 -15.16
N PRO A 876 -52.50 -18.44 -16.10
CA PRO A 876 -52.05 -19.32 -17.16
C PRO A 876 -51.18 -18.57 -18.18
N VAL A 877 -50.08 -19.19 -18.58
CA VAL A 877 -49.09 -18.62 -19.51
C VAL A 877 -49.07 -19.36 -20.85
N LYS A 878 -48.60 -18.66 -21.89
CA LYS A 878 -48.49 -19.21 -23.23
C LYS A 878 -47.36 -20.23 -23.33
N CYS A 879 -47.47 -21.14 -24.31
CA CYS A 879 -46.42 -22.09 -24.64
C CYS A 879 -46.16 -22.10 -26.15
N ALA A 880 -44.93 -22.41 -26.52
CA ALA A 880 -44.56 -22.77 -27.87
C ALA A 880 -44.06 -24.21 -27.91
N ILE A 881 -44.31 -24.89 -29.03
CA ILE A 881 -43.79 -26.22 -29.29
C ILE A 881 -43.07 -26.25 -30.63
N VAL A 882 -42.03 -27.06 -30.71
CA VAL A 882 -41.39 -27.42 -31.97
C VAL A 882 -41.72 -28.86 -32.26
N GLU A 883 -42.26 -29.13 -33.44
CA GLU A 883 -42.53 -30.48 -33.92
C GLU A 883 -41.57 -30.84 -35.06
N ASP A 884 -41.11 -32.10 -35.09
CA ASP A 884 -40.32 -32.63 -36.19
C ASP A 884 -41.23 -33.04 -37.37
N GLY A 885 -40.81 -32.73 -38.59
CA GLY A 885 -41.65 -32.96 -39.78
C GLY A 885 -41.75 -34.41 -40.24
N SER A 886 -41.10 -35.34 -39.53
CA SER A 886 -41.27 -36.78 -39.71
C SER A 886 -42.46 -37.36 -38.95
N GLY A 887 -43.06 -36.61 -38.00
CA GLY A 887 -44.21 -37.02 -37.19
C GLY A 887 -45.60 -36.72 -37.81
N SER A 888 -46.66 -36.93 -37.04
CA SER A 888 -48.04 -36.56 -37.40
C SER A 888 -48.20 -35.05 -37.32
N LEU A 889 -48.32 -34.35 -38.46
CA LEU A 889 -48.58 -32.90 -38.52
C LEU A 889 -50.07 -32.58 -38.25
N ASN A 890 -50.62 -33.11 -37.16
CA ASN A 890 -52.06 -33.06 -36.84
C ASN A 890 -52.43 -31.90 -35.91
N PHE A 891 -51.52 -30.97 -35.62
CA PHE A 891 -51.73 -29.87 -34.67
C PHE A 891 -52.12 -30.36 -33.27
N LEU A 892 -51.56 -31.50 -32.89
CA LEU A 892 -51.75 -32.13 -31.61
C LEU A 892 -50.37 -32.59 -31.16
N TRP A 893 -49.93 -32.04 -30.04
CA TRP A 893 -48.71 -32.49 -29.41
C TRP A 893 -48.97 -33.87 -28.83
N ASP A 894 -48.69 -34.91 -29.61
CA ASP A 894 -48.98 -36.29 -29.27
C ASP A 894 -47.75 -37.14 -28.98
N MET A 895 -46.52 -36.61 -29.16
CA MET A 895 -45.26 -37.33 -28.96
C MET A 895 -45.30 -38.77 -29.50
N GLY A 896 -46.06 -39.06 -30.57
CA GLY A 896 -46.25 -40.41 -31.08
C GLY A 896 -47.13 -41.35 -30.22
N TRP A 897 -48.26 -40.87 -29.68
CA TRP A 897 -49.22 -41.62 -28.83
C TRP A 897 -49.79 -42.95 -29.38
N ASN A 898 -49.46 -43.35 -30.61
CA ASN A 898 -50.02 -44.53 -31.27
C ASN A 898 -49.51 -45.88 -30.74
N SER A 899 -49.17 -46.00 -29.44
CA SER A 899 -48.83 -47.25 -28.74
C SER A 899 -48.11 -48.30 -29.60
N LEU A 900 -46.77 -48.36 -29.52
CA LEU A 900 -45.96 -49.49 -29.99
C LEU A 900 -45.69 -49.56 -31.51
N GLN A 901 -45.29 -48.46 -32.15
CA GLN A 901 -44.60 -48.58 -33.45
C GLN A 901 -43.10 -48.82 -33.22
N ASP A 902 -42.56 -49.93 -33.73
CA ASP A 902 -41.11 -50.15 -33.81
C ASP A 902 -40.46 -48.97 -34.55
N GLY A 903 -39.47 -48.32 -33.93
CA GLY A 903 -38.78 -47.16 -34.52
C GLY A 903 -39.25 -45.79 -34.02
N PHE A 904 -39.86 -45.71 -32.83
CA PHE A 904 -40.21 -44.46 -32.14
C PHE A 904 -39.07 -43.41 -32.12
N GLU A 905 -37.83 -43.85 -31.94
CA GLU A 905 -36.62 -43.01 -32.00
C GLU A 905 -36.48 -42.23 -33.33
N GLY A 906 -37.17 -42.66 -34.40
CA GLY A 906 -37.15 -42.04 -35.72
C GLY A 906 -38.30 -41.07 -36.05
N TYR A 907 -39.36 -40.99 -35.22
CA TYR A 907 -40.60 -40.27 -35.59
C TYR A 907 -41.13 -39.25 -34.56
N GLY A 908 -40.63 -39.24 -33.31
CA GLY A 908 -41.10 -38.29 -32.27
C GLY A 908 -40.03 -37.92 -31.24
N GLY A 909 -38.76 -38.23 -31.52
CA GLY A 909 -37.68 -38.04 -30.55
C GLY A 909 -37.21 -36.60 -30.35
N ARG A 910 -37.75 -35.60 -31.07
CA ARG A 910 -37.21 -34.22 -31.12
C ARG A 910 -38.29 -33.14 -31.08
N GLU A 911 -39.21 -33.27 -30.13
CA GLU A 911 -40.23 -32.26 -29.85
C GLU A 911 -39.76 -31.41 -28.66
N TYR A 912 -39.69 -30.09 -28.85
CA TYR A 912 -39.22 -29.14 -27.84
C TYR A 912 -40.39 -28.33 -27.32
N THR A 913 -40.39 -28.01 -26.02
CA THR A 913 -41.43 -27.18 -25.40
C THR A 913 -40.79 -25.95 -24.78
N PHE A 914 -41.43 -24.81 -24.99
CA PHE A 914 -41.05 -23.51 -24.44
C PHE A 914 -42.22 -22.94 -23.65
N ILE A 915 -41.94 -22.46 -22.46
CA ILE A 915 -42.89 -21.73 -21.60
C ILE A 915 -42.59 -20.25 -21.77
N LEU A 916 -43.59 -19.47 -22.15
CA LEU A 916 -43.44 -18.06 -22.48
C LEU A 916 -43.88 -17.17 -21.33
N ALA A 917 -43.34 -15.96 -21.22
CA ALA A 917 -43.72 -14.97 -20.21
C ALA A 917 -45.14 -14.41 -20.44
N ASP A 918 -45.66 -14.49 -21.66
CA ASP A 918 -46.96 -13.94 -22.03
C ASP A 918 -48.15 -14.70 -21.42
N GLU A 919 -49.14 -13.96 -20.93
CA GLU A 919 -50.39 -14.53 -20.43
C GLU A 919 -51.19 -15.24 -21.55
N TYR A 920 -51.77 -16.40 -21.22
CA TYR A 920 -52.63 -17.17 -22.11
C TYR A 920 -54.02 -16.51 -22.28
N GLY A 921 -54.56 -15.96 -21.19
CA GLY A 921 -55.87 -15.33 -21.11
C GLY A 921 -57.00 -16.24 -20.61
N VAL A 922 -57.93 -15.68 -19.84
CA VAL A 922 -59.12 -16.35 -19.29
C VAL A 922 -60.40 -15.57 -19.61
N ASP A 923 -61.54 -16.24 -19.59
CA ASP A 923 -62.86 -15.63 -19.68
C ASP A 923 -63.27 -14.96 -18.34
N ALA A 924 -64.44 -14.31 -18.33
CA ALA A 924 -64.95 -13.60 -17.16
C ALA A 924 -65.23 -14.50 -15.94
N ASP A 925 -65.33 -15.81 -16.14
CA ASP A 925 -65.55 -16.82 -15.10
C ASP A 925 -64.23 -17.50 -14.68
N GLY A 926 -63.09 -17.09 -15.26
CA GLY A 926 -61.77 -17.61 -14.96
C GLY A 926 -61.40 -18.89 -15.72
N ASN A 927 -62.18 -19.30 -16.72
CA ASN A 927 -61.84 -20.46 -17.56
C ASN A 927 -60.88 -20.04 -18.68
N LEU A 928 -60.01 -20.95 -19.11
CA LEU A 928 -59.13 -20.70 -20.27
C LEU A 928 -59.93 -20.31 -21.51
N LEU A 929 -59.43 -19.32 -22.24
CA LEU A 929 -59.98 -18.97 -23.54
C LEU A 929 -59.81 -20.14 -24.52
N GLU A 930 -60.89 -20.52 -25.19
CA GLU A 930 -60.87 -21.55 -26.24
C GLU A 930 -60.00 -21.15 -27.44
N ASN A 931 -59.96 -19.84 -27.73
CA ASN A 931 -59.14 -19.23 -28.78
C ASN A 931 -58.27 -18.10 -28.20
N PRO A 932 -57.15 -18.42 -27.55
CA PRO A 932 -56.23 -17.41 -27.00
C PRO A 932 -55.55 -16.61 -28.11
N ASP A 933 -55.17 -15.37 -27.81
CA ASP A 933 -54.50 -14.50 -28.78
C ASP A 933 -52.99 -14.79 -28.85
N TYR A 934 -52.58 -15.49 -29.90
CA TYR A 934 -51.18 -15.74 -30.26
C TYR A 934 -50.77 -14.98 -31.53
N SER A 935 -51.50 -13.94 -31.93
CA SER A 935 -51.31 -13.28 -33.24
C SER A 935 -49.88 -12.81 -33.48
N SER A 936 -49.23 -12.22 -32.47
CA SER A 936 -47.82 -11.80 -32.53
C SER A 936 -46.85 -12.94 -32.82
N TYR A 937 -47.19 -14.17 -32.41
CA TYR A 937 -46.37 -15.35 -32.68
C TYR A 937 -46.72 -15.98 -34.02
N THR A 938 -48.01 -16.08 -34.36
CA THR A 938 -48.47 -16.76 -35.59
C THR A 938 -48.25 -15.92 -36.86
N ASP A 939 -48.12 -14.59 -36.74
CA ASP A 939 -47.72 -13.71 -37.84
C ASP A 939 -46.20 -13.54 -38.01
N GLY A 940 -45.42 -14.10 -37.08
CA GLY A 940 -43.95 -14.06 -37.07
C GLY A 940 -43.34 -12.76 -36.54
N THR A 941 -44.12 -11.89 -35.89
CA THR A 941 -43.59 -10.70 -35.19
C THR A 941 -42.71 -11.08 -34.01
N LEU A 942 -43.10 -12.12 -33.26
CA LEU A 942 -42.34 -12.77 -32.21
C LEU A 942 -42.14 -14.24 -32.57
N ASP A 943 -41.03 -14.83 -32.18
CA ASP A 943 -40.74 -16.25 -32.30
C ASP A 943 -40.70 -16.86 -30.90
N GLY A 944 -41.64 -17.74 -30.56
CA GLY A 944 -41.75 -18.36 -29.23
C GLY A 944 -40.64 -19.36 -28.90
N THR A 945 -39.68 -19.58 -29.78
CA THR A 945 -38.43 -20.30 -29.48
C THR A 945 -37.31 -19.38 -29.02
N TYR A 946 -37.50 -18.05 -29.14
CA TYR A 946 -36.51 -17.02 -28.86
C TYR A 946 -37.08 -15.92 -27.95
N ASN A 947 -38.22 -15.35 -28.32
CA ASN A 947 -38.86 -14.23 -27.64
C ASN A 947 -39.67 -14.66 -26.43
N ASN A 948 -39.46 -13.97 -25.30
CA ASN A 948 -40.17 -14.18 -24.03
C ASN A 948 -40.10 -15.63 -23.52
N SER A 949 -39.12 -16.42 -23.97
CA SER A 949 -39.04 -17.85 -23.64
C SER A 949 -38.39 -18.03 -22.27
N MET A 950 -39.21 -18.16 -21.22
CA MET A 950 -38.74 -18.35 -19.85
C MET A 950 -38.05 -19.70 -19.67
N TYR A 951 -38.68 -20.81 -20.04
CA TYR A 951 -38.07 -22.13 -19.84
C TYR A 951 -38.21 -22.97 -21.09
N ALA A 952 -37.16 -23.73 -21.38
CA ALA A 952 -37.17 -24.67 -22.48
C ALA A 952 -36.90 -26.07 -21.93
N PHE A 953 -37.67 -27.06 -22.38
CA PHE A 953 -37.39 -28.45 -22.07
C PHE A 953 -37.67 -29.39 -23.23
N TRP A 954 -36.88 -30.46 -23.29
CA TRP A 954 -37.01 -31.54 -24.26
C TRP A 954 -37.50 -32.80 -23.56
N PRO A 955 -38.82 -33.05 -23.57
CA PRO A 955 -39.37 -34.19 -22.86
C PRO A 955 -39.12 -35.50 -23.60
N ALA A 956 -38.80 -36.54 -22.83
CA ALA A 956 -38.63 -37.92 -23.28
C ALA A 956 -39.56 -38.86 -22.51
N PRO A 957 -40.09 -39.93 -23.13
CA PRO A 957 -40.90 -40.90 -22.41
C PRO A 957 -40.05 -41.65 -21.36
N ARG A 958 -40.61 -41.89 -20.17
CA ARG A 958 -39.95 -42.66 -19.10
C ARG A 958 -40.82 -43.81 -18.62
N GLY A 959 -40.24 -45.01 -18.62
CA GLY A 959 -40.94 -46.24 -18.24
C GLY A 959 -41.66 -46.89 -19.42
N SER A 960 -42.64 -47.75 -19.14
CA SER A 960 -43.37 -48.56 -20.14
C SER A 960 -44.80 -48.06 -20.42
N ARG A 961 -45.18 -46.90 -19.87
CA ARG A 961 -46.51 -46.30 -19.99
C ARG A 961 -46.48 -45.13 -20.99
N GLY A 962 -47.60 -44.84 -21.64
CA GLY A 962 -47.72 -43.72 -22.59
C GLY A 962 -47.85 -42.35 -21.92
N TYR A 963 -47.61 -41.27 -22.68
CA TYR A 963 -47.57 -39.87 -22.19
C TYR A 963 -48.86 -39.37 -21.52
N LEU A 964 -50.04 -39.89 -21.87
CA LEU A 964 -51.35 -39.54 -21.27
C LEU A 964 -51.88 -40.62 -20.32
N HIS A 965 -51.04 -41.41 -19.69
CA HIS A 965 -51.54 -42.56 -18.93
C HIS A 965 -52.40 -42.19 -17.70
N ALA A 966 -52.16 -41.04 -17.08
CA ALA A 966 -52.82 -40.47 -15.90
C ALA A 966 -52.55 -38.95 -15.81
N ALA A 967 -53.04 -38.24 -14.80
CA ALA A 967 -52.65 -36.84 -14.62
C ALA A 967 -51.39 -36.71 -13.74
N PHE A 968 -50.56 -35.70 -13.99
CA PHE A 968 -49.42 -35.35 -13.12
C PHE A 968 -49.14 -33.85 -13.19
N THR A 969 -48.41 -33.32 -12.20
CA THR A 969 -47.90 -31.93 -12.27
C THR A 969 -46.40 -31.95 -12.46
N PHE A 970 -45.86 -30.93 -13.12
CA PHE A 970 -44.43 -30.65 -13.24
C PHE A 970 -44.21 -29.18 -12.89
N SER A 971 -43.41 -28.90 -11.86
CA SER A 971 -43.12 -27.52 -11.47
C SER A 971 -41.65 -27.19 -11.69
N ILE A 972 -41.38 -25.94 -12.02
CA ILE A 972 -40.06 -25.33 -12.13
C ILE A 972 -40.03 -24.20 -11.10
N PHE A 973 -38.98 -24.17 -10.30
CA PHE A 973 -38.81 -23.12 -9.29
C PHE A 973 -37.82 -22.09 -9.78
N ALA A 974 -38.24 -20.82 -9.81
CA ALA A 974 -37.40 -19.70 -10.19
C ALA A 974 -36.61 -19.17 -9.00
N SER A 975 -35.47 -18.55 -9.29
CA SER A 975 -34.88 -17.55 -8.40
C SER A 975 -35.39 -16.20 -8.84
N ASN A 976 -35.87 -15.42 -7.87
CA ASN A 976 -36.29 -14.05 -8.16
C ASN A 976 -35.08 -13.12 -8.03
N VAL A 977 -34.62 -12.55 -9.13
CA VAL A 977 -33.43 -11.67 -9.13
C VAL A 977 -33.73 -10.35 -8.44
N ASN A 978 -32.68 -9.58 -8.15
CA ASN A 978 -32.84 -8.25 -7.59
C ASN A 978 -33.32 -7.26 -8.66
N VAL A 979 -34.59 -6.87 -8.62
CA VAL A 979 -35.20 -6.07 -9.70
C VAL A 979 -35.05 -4.57 -9.46
N ILE A 980 -34.51 -3.89 -10.48
CA ILE A 980 -34.27 -2.44 -10.48
C ILE A 980 -35.58 -1.67 -10.30
N GLY A 981 -35.65 -0.84 -9.26
CA GLY A 981 -36.82 -0.01 -8.96
C GLY A 981 -37.97 -0.74 -8.25
N GLU A 982 -37.84 -2.04 -8.01
CA GLU A 982 -38.84 -2.84 -7.28
C GLU A 982 -38.29 -3.36 -5.95
N ASP A 983 -37.10 -3.97 -5.96
CA ASP A 983 -36.42 -4.45 -4.75
C ASP A 983 -35.54 -3.36 -4.14
N ALA A 984 -35.67 -3.19 -2.83
CA ALA A 984 -34.78 -2.37 -2.02
C ALA A 984 -34.76 -2.86 -0.58
N TRP A 985 -33.71 -2.53 0.15
CA TRP A 985 -33.67 -2.66 1.62
C TRP A 985 -33.48 -1.32 2.28
N THR A 986 -33.93 -1.25 3.51
CA THR A 986 -33.69 -0.11 4.39
C THR A 986 -32.98 -0.58 5.65
N VAL A 987 -32.02 0.20 6.11
CA VAL A 987 -31.34 0.01 7.40
C VAL A 987 -31.23 1.36 8.07
N THR A 988 -31.44 1.40 9.39
CA THR A 988 -31.14 2.59 10.19
C THR A 988 -29.84 2.35 10.93
N ALA A 989 -28.84 3.19 10.66
CA ALA A 989 -27.57 3.13 11.36
C ALA A 989 -27.78 3.40 12.85
N PRO A 990 -26.95 2.82 13.72
CA PRO A 990 -26.88 3.25 15.10
C PRO A 990 -26.52 4.74 15.17
N ALA A 991 -27.02 5.43 16.19
CA ALA A 991 -26.72 6.84 16.40
C ALA A 991 -25.67 7.02 17.50
N ILE A 992 -24.80 8.02 17.33
CA ILE A 992 -24.02 8.54 18.45
C ILE A 992 -24.95 9.43 19.26
N THR A 993 -25.29 9.00 20.47
CA THR A 993 -26.14 9.81 21.36
C THR A 993 -25.27 10.73 22.21
N THR A 994 -25.58 12.02 22.20
CA THR A 994 -24.88 13.01 23.04
C THR A 994 -25.89 13.77 23.90
N THR A 995 -25.81 13.62 25.22
CA THR A 995 -26.73 14.30 26.14
C THR A 995 -26.00 15.10 27.22
N ALA A 996 -26.62 16.19 27.68
CA ALA A 996 -26.09 16.97 28.81
C ALA A 996 -26.06 16.16 30.12
N ALA A 997 -26.95 15.18 30.27
CA ALA A 997 -27.01 14.31 31.45
C ALA A 997 -25.83 13.34 31.47
N ASP A 998 -25.52 12.71 30.33
CA ASP A 998 -24.36 11.82 30.19
C ASP A 998 -23.06 12.59 30.36
N LYS A 999 -22.98 13.78 29.77
CA LYS A 999 -21.81 14.67 29.95
C LYS A 999 -21.59 14.99 31.43
N ALA A 1000 -22.65 15.36 32.16
CA ALA A 1000 -22.57 15.62 33.59
C ALA A 1000 -22.17 14.37 34.40
N ALA A 1001 -22.62 13.18 33.98
CA ALA A 1001 -22.23 11.91 34.59
C ALA A 1001 -20.73 11.60 34.37
N ASP A 1002 -20.22 11.79 33.16
CA ASP A 1002 -18.81 11.54 32.82
C ASP A 1002 -17.89 12.52 33.58
N TYR A 1003 -18.27 13.79 33.64
CA TYR A 1003 -17.59 14.80 34.46
C TYR A 1003 -17.68 14.52 35.97
N ALA A 1004 -18.70 13.79 36.41
CA ALA A 1004 -18.76 13.30 37.78
C ALA A 1004 -17.67 12.24 38.06
N MET A 1005 -17.18 11.52 37.04
CA MET A 1005 -16.13 10.51 37.14
C MET A 1005 -14.70 11.08 37.11
N MET A 1006 -14.53 12.38 36.78
CA MET A 1006 -13.23 13.06 36.82
C MET A 1006 -12.47 12.75 38.11
N ASN A 1007 -11.23 12.32 37.95
CA ASN A 1007 -10.36 11.93 39.06
C ASN A 1007 -8.88 12.20 38.73
N VAL A 1008 -8.00 11.94 39.68
CA VAL A 1008 -6.54 12.04 39.53
C VAL A 1008 -5.87 10.77 40.06
N TYR A 1009 -4.92 10.22 39.31
CA TYR A 1009 -4.13 9.05 39.73
C TYR A 1009 -2.63 9.21 39.41
N PRO A 1010 -1.73 8.46 40.08
CA PRO A 1010 -1.99 7.77 41.34
C PRO A 1010 -2.33 8.79 42.43
N ASN A 1011 -3.26 8.44 43.31
CA ASN A 1011 -3.66 9.29 44.42
C ASN A 1011 -3.89 8.44 45.69
N PRO A 1012 -2.97 8.46 46.67
CA PRO A 1012 -1.79 9.33 46.72
C PRO A 1012 -0.75 8.98 45.65
N TYR A 1013 -0.04 9.99 45.14
CA TYR A 1013 1.24 9.78 44.47
C TYR A 1013 2.26 9.42 45.55
N TYR A 1014 2.81 8.20 45.50
CA TYR A 1014 3.70 7.70 46.56
C TYR A 1014 5.03 7.27 45.99
N ALA A 1015 5.99 8.20 45.95
CA ALA A 1015 7.36 8.03 45.45
C ALA A 1015 7.46 7.67 43.96
N ASN A 1016 6.50 6.98 43.36
CA ASN A 1016 6.48 6.63 41.95
C ASN A 1016 5.07 6.44 41.41
N ASN A 1017 4.97 6.56 40.10
CA ASN A 1017 3.90 6.03 39.27
C ASN A 1017 4.46 4.82 38.48
N SER A 1018 3.64 3.80 38.22
CA SER A 1018 4.06 2.62 37.45
C SER A 1018 4.30 2.90 35.96
N GLN A 1019 3.83 4.05 35.47
CA GLN A 1019 4.04 4.51 34.10
C GLN A 1019 5.27 5.42 33.92
N GLU A 1020 6.02 5.71 34.99
CA GLU A 1020 7.26 6.50 34.88
C GLU A 1020 8.35 5.64 34.20
N GLN A 1021 8.97 6.16 33.14
CA GLN A 1021 10.06 5.46 32.45
C GLN A 1021 11.39 5.57 33.20
N ASN A 1022 11.56 6.64 34.00
CA ASN A 1022 12.77 6.87 34.79
C ASN A 1022 12.46 7.69 36.06
N ARG A 1023 13.47 7.85 36.92
CA ARG A 1023 13.33 8.51 38.25
C ARG A 1023 13.09 10.03 38.22
N PHE A 1024 13.17 10.66 37.05
CA PHE A 1024 12.99 12.10 36.87
C PHE A 1024 11.64 12.46 36.25
N ASP A 1025 10.94 11.46 35.71
CA ASP A 1025 9.63 11.57 35.06
C ASP A 1025 8.49 11.37 36.06
N ASN A 1026 8.38 12.25 37.07
CA ASN A 1026 7.37 12.12 38.11
C ASN A 1026 6.07 12.81 37.68
N PHE A 1027 4.96 12.09 37.57
CA PHE A 1027 3.68 12.69 37.19
C PHE A 1027 2.45 12.04 37.82
N VAL A 1028 1.37 12.82 37.87
CA VAL A 1028 -0.01 12.35 38.08
C VAL A 1028 -0.86 12.69 36.86
N THR A 1029 -1.90 11.92 36.61
CA THR A 1029 -2.80 12.04 35.46
C THR A 1029 -4.22 12.35 35.94
N PHE A 1030 -4.79 13.43 35.45
CA PHE A 1030 -6.22 13.72 35.53
C PHE A 1030 -6.97 12.92 34.45
N THR A 1031 -8.13 12.34 34.77
CA THR A 1031 -8.91 11.48 33.87
C THR A 1031 -10.33 12.01 33.65
N HIS A 1032 -11.00 11.55 32.58
CA HIS A 1032 -12.33 12.01 32.12
C HIS A 1032 -12.38 13.53 31.90
N MET A 1033 -11.27 14.08 31.41
CA MET A 1033 -11.11 15.51 31.20
C MET A 1033 -11.91 15.98 29.96
N PRO A 1034 -12.51 17.19 29.99
CA PRO A 1034 -13.06 17.82 28.80
C PRO A 1034 -11.95 18.12 27.78
N PRO A 1035 -12.26 18.21 26.48
CA PRO A 1035 -11.26 18.55 25.45
C PRO A 1035 -10.56 19.90 25.70
N VAL A 1036 -11.32 20.87 26.22
CA VAL A 1036 -10.80 22.19 26.62
C VAL A 1036 -11.09 22.41 28.09
N ALA A 1037 -10.03 22.51 28.90
CA ALA A 1037 -10.16 22.72 30.34
C ALA A 1037 -8.96 23.46 30.93
N THR A 1038 -9.17 24.16 32.03
CA THR A 1038 -8.09 24.70 32.87
C THR A 1038 -8.09 23.99 34.21
N VAL A 1039 -6.91 23.48 34.61
CA VAL A 1039 -6.68 22.93 35.95
C VAL A 1039 -5.80 23.90 36.75
N ARG A 1040 -6.35 24.43 37.84
CA ARG A 1040 -5.60 25.27 38.81
C ARG A 1040 -5.30 24.45 40.05
N ILE A 1041 -4.02 24.29 40.37
CA ILE A 1041 -3.56 23.46 41.47
C ILE A 1041 -3.13 24.36 42.62
N PHE A 1042 -3.68 24.15 43.80
CA PHE A 1042 -3.42 24.92 45.01
C PHE A 1042 -2.83 24.05 46.12
N SER A 1043 -1.95 24.61 46.92
CA SER A 1043 -1.59 24.06 48.22
C SER A 1043 -2.74 24.25 49.23
N ILE A 1044 -2.69 23.54 50.36
CA ILE A 1044 -3.78 23.56 51.36
C ILE A 1044 -4.01 24.93 52.02
N ASP A 1045 -3.02 25.82 51.97
CA ASP A 1045 -3.11 27.21 52.44
C ASP A 1045 -3.69 28.18 51.37
N GLY A 1046 -4.04 27.68 50.18
CA GLY A 1046 -4.68 28.43 49.11
C GLY A 1046 -3.71 29.10 48.13
N THR A 1047 -2.41 28.83 48.20
CA THR A 1047 -1.43 29.35 47.24
C THR A 1047 -1.54 28.61 45.91
N LEU A 1048 -1.61 29.33 44.79
CA LEU A 1048 -1.57 28.73 43.45
C LEU A 1048 -0.17 28.17 43.17
N VAL A 1049 -0.11 26.86 42.92
CA VAL A 1049 1.11 26.10 42.67
C VAL A 1049 1.41 26.02 41.18
N ARG A 1050 0.40 25.67 40.38
CA ARG A 1050 0.51 25.50 38.92
C ARG A 1050 -0.84 25.75 38.26
N LYS A 1051 -0.81 26.27 37.03
CA LYS A 1051 -1.96 26.29 36.11
C LYS A 1051 -1.60 25.40 34.92
N LEU A 1052 -2.50 24.49 34.55
CA LEU A 1052 -2.41 23.66 33.37
C LEU A 1052 -3.59 24.00 32.46
N ASP A 1053 -3.33 24.19 31.17
CA ASP A 1053 -4.35 24.41 30.16
C ASP A 1053 -4.36 23.18 29.23
N LYS A 1054 -5.56 22.66 28.98
CA LYS A 1054 -5.82 21.52 28.11
C LYS A 1054 -6.58 22.00 26.87
N ASN A 1055 -6.15 21.55 25.71
CA ASN A 1055 -6.76 21.87 24.41
C ASN A 1055 -6.44 20.77 23.39
N ASP A 1056 -6.90 19.56 23.67
CA ASP A 1056 -6.67 18.37 22.85
C ASP A 1056 -7.85 17.39 23.01
N THR A 1057 -7.92 16.33 22.21
CA THR A 1057 -9.06 15.40 22.19
C THR A 1057 -8.98 14.29 23.22
N GLU A 1058 -7.86 14.11 23.92
CA GLU A 1058 -7.70 13.05 24.92
C GLU A 1058 -8.50 13.36 26.19
N GLN A 1059 -8.90 12.33 26.92
CA GLN A 1059 -9.56 12.49 28.22
C GLN A 1059 -8.57 12.54 29.39
N PHE A 1060 -7.27 12.71 29.10
CA PHE A 1060 -6.19 12.70 30.07
C PHE A 1060 -5.44 14.03 30.09
N LEU A 1061 -4.88 14.39 31.25
CA LEU A 1061 -3.97 15.52 31.40
C LEU A 1061 -2.93 15.20 32.47
N LYS A 1062 -1.65 15.22 32.10
CA LYS A 1062 -0.55 14.95 33.04
C LYS A 1062 -0.10 16.22 33.76
N TRP A 1063 0.17 16.11 35.05
CA TRP A 1063 0.92 17.08 35.84
C TRP A 1063 2.24 16.47 36.28
N ASP A 1064 3.34 17.07 35.82
CA ASP A 1064 4.75 16.74 36.13
C ASP A 1064 5.18 16.96 37.59
N LEU A 1065 4.22 17.24 38.48
CA LEU A 1065 4.46 17.55 39.90
C LEU A 1065 5.44 18.71 40.12
N ARG A 1066 5.48 19.68 39.19
CA ARG A 1066 6.25 20.92 39.32
C ARG A 1066 5.34 22.13 39.52
N ASN A 1067 5.88 23.15 40.18
CA ASN A 1067 5.20 24.44 40.33
C ASN A 1067 5.42 25.34 39.10
N SER A 1068 4.86 26.54 39.09
CA SER A 1068 5.03 27.53 38.02
C SER A 1068 6.46 28.02 37.79
N SER A 1069 7.39 27.75 38.71
CA SER A 1069 8.82 28.04 38.58
C SER A 1069 9.65 26.83 38.14
N ASP A 1070 9.00 25.77 37.66
CA ASP A 1070 9.62 24.52 37.22
C ASP A 1070 10.38 23.76 38.33
N LEU A 1071 10.02 24.02 39.60
CA LEU A 1071 10.58 23.32 40.76
C LEU A 1071 9.64 22.21 41.22
N PRO A 1072 10.16 21.03 41.62
CA PRO A 1072 9.36 19.96 42.22
C PRO A 1072 8.55 20.46 43.43
N VAL A 1073 7.29 20.07 43.50
CA VAL A 1073 6.42 20.43 44.63
C VAL A 1073 6.77 19.66 45.89
N ALA A 1074 6.52 20.24 47.07
CA ALA A 1074 6.77 19.57 48.35
C ALA A 1074 5.81 18.39 48.57
N SER A 1075 6.22 17.40 49.36
CA SER A 1075 5.31 16.34 49.82
C SER A 1075 4.19 16.95 50.67
N GLY A 1076 2.93 16.67 50.34
CA GLY A 1076 1.77 17.18 51.05
C GLY A 1076 0.46 17.10 50.28
N PRO A 1077 -0.64 17.58 50.89
CA PRO A 1077 -1.95 17.65 50.24
C PRO A 1077 -2.04 18.86 49.29
N TYR A 1078 -2.69 18.64 48.15
CA TYR A 1078 -3.01 19.64 47.13
C TYR A 1078 -4.50 19.55 46.76
N VAL A 1079 -5.02 20.64 46.21
CA VAL A 1079 -6.38 20.74 45.68
C VAL A 1079 -6.30 21.20 44.24
N ALA A 1080 -6.83 20.41 43.30
CA ALA A 1080 -6.94 20.78 41.90
C ALA A 1080 -8.37 21.23 41.59
N TYR A 1081 -8.50 22.40 40.98
CA TYR A 1081 -9.76 22.99 40.58
C TYR A 1081 -9.83 22.96 39.05
N VAL A 1082 -10.75 22.16 38.50
CA VAL A 1082 -10.94 21.96 37.07
C VAL A 1082 -12.14 22.79 36.62
N GLU A 1083 -11.93 23.60 35.59
CA GLU A 1083 -12.94 24.44 34.96
C GLU A 1083 -12.92 24.23 33.46
N ALA A 1084 -14.10 24.14 32.84
CA ALA A 1084 -14.29 24.08 31.40
C ALA A 1084 -15.58 24.81 31.03
N ASP A 1085 -15.63 25.37 29.83
CA ASP A 1085 -16.78 26.18 29.38
C ASP A 1085 -18.07 25.36 29.24
N ASP A 1086 -17.94 24.05 29.00
CA ASP A 1086 -19.06 23.13 28.85
C ASP A 1086 -19.40 22.35 30.15
N MET A 1087 -18.82 22.76 31.29
CA MET A 1087 -19.17 22.28 32.62
C MET A 1087 -20.07 23.26 33.37
N ASP A 1088 -21.10 22.75 34.06
CA ASP A 1088 -21.87 23.57 35.02
C ASP A 1088 -21.06 23.75 36.32
N GLY A 1089 -20.26 24.81 36.34
CA GLY A 1089 -19.37 25.14 37.46
C GLY A 1089 -18.00 24.49 37.34
N SER A 1090 -17.50 23.94 38.45
CA SER A 1090 -16.11 23.45 38.56
C SER A 1090 -16.05 22.13 39.31
N LYS A 1091 -15.06 21.29 38.98
CA LYS A 1091 -14.75 20.09 39.76
C LYS A 1091 -13.57 20.37 40.69
N THR A 1092 -13.74 20.04 41.98
CA THR A 1092 -12.64 20.05 42.95
C THR A 1092 -12.13 18.64 43.19
N LEU A 1093 -10.86 18.39 42.89
CA LEU A 1093 -10.15 17.15 43.15
C LEU A 1093 -9.14 17.35 44.29
N LYS A 1094 -8.96 16.34 45.12
CA LYS A 1094 -8.01 16.35 46.24
C LYS A 1094 -6.94 15.32 45.95
N LEU A 1095 -5.67 15.71 46.04
CA LEU A 1095 -4.56 14.80 45.84
C LEU A 1095 -3.50 14.94 46.92
N TYR A 1096 -2.78 13.86 47.17
CA TYR A 1096 -1.68 13.84 48.13
C TYR A 1096 -0.41 13.36 47.44
N VAL A 1097 0.66 14.14 47.55
CA VAL A 1097 1.95 13.85 46.90
C VAL A 1097 2.97 13.50 47.96
N VAL A 1098 3.66 12.38 47.80
CA VAL A 1098 4.85 12.00 48.58
C VAL A 1098 6.01 11.88 47.60
N GLN A 1099 6.87 12.91 47.57
CA GLN A 1099 8.05 12.94 46.72
C GLN A 1099 9.08 11.87 47.11
N ARG A 1100 9.82 11.36 46.12
CA ARG A 1100 11.01 10.53 46.34
C ARG A 1100 12.09 11.31 47.08
N ASN A 1101 12.92 10.58 47.83
CA ASN A 1101 14.09 11.15 48.49
C ASN A 1101 15.16 11.48 47.44
N GLN A 1102 15.33 12.76 47.11
CA GLN A 1102 16.40 13.22 46.20
C GLN A 1102 17.73 13.33 46.96
N LEU A 1103 18.38 12.19 47.22
CA LEU A 1103 19.73 12.15 47.77
C LEU A 1103 20.73 11.77 46.67
N VAL A 1104 21.61 12.71 46.30
CA VAL A 1104 22.82 12.39 45.52
C VAL A 1104 23.74 11.60 46.45
N GLN A 1105 23.85 10.29 46.23
CA GLN A 1105 24.56 9.41 47.15
C GLN A 1105 26.07 9.28 46.87
N TYR A 1106 26.54 9.71 45.69
CA TYR A 1106 27.98 9.80 45.37
C TYR A 1106 28.24 10.99 44.42
N TYR A 1107 29.24 11.79 44.79
CA TYR A 1107 29.89 12.80 43.93
C TYR A 1107 30.96 12.13 43.08
#